data_AF-A0A7J8J441-F1
#
_entry.id   AF-A0A7J8J441-F1
#
_cell.length_a   1.000
_cell.length_b   1.000
_cell.length_c   1.000
_cell.angle_alpha   90.00
_cell.angle_beta   90.00
_cell.angle_gamma   90.00
#
_symmetry.space_group_name_H-M   'P 1'
#
loop_
_entity.id
_entity.type
_entity.pdbx_description
1 polymer ?
#
loop_
_entity_poly.entity_id
_entity_poly.type
_entity_poly.pdbx_seq_one_letter_code
_entity_poly.pdbx_strand_id
1 'polypeptide(L)'
;MPRAPRCRAVRALLRGRYREVLPLDTFVRRLGPEGRRLVQRGDPTAFRALVAQCLVCVPWDAQPPPAAPDFRQVSCLKELVARVVQRLCERGARNVLAFGFALLDGAHGGPPMAFTTNVRSYLPNTVTETLRGSGAWGLLLHRVGDDVLTYLLARCSLYLLVAPRCAYQVCGPPLYDLCTTRHAGGTPTSLGPMRQASNGGDSGEALVPQGWGTRRRRSSTGVRRPQAKRPRRSLIPEMDQPSANDPHTVTPVRAIAEAWSGGELRRTRRPLPLLGHEREASCPFFLRSRPQAAPGPRVVAETKQFLYCSGDKERLRSSFLLSSLQPSLTGARRLVETIFLDSKPLQRGAPRRTRRLPARYWRMRPLFQELLGNHAQCPYGELLRKHCPLRAAATPVKAAVLGSGDQGCGGVGVCAQEEDTGPPRLAQLLHQHSSSRHVYGFLRACLRRLVPAGLWGSRHNERRFLKNVRKFISLGKYAKLLSQELSWKMKVQDCAWLCRSPGGRRVPAAEHRLREAVLAKFLCWLMGTYVVELLRSFFYVTETTFQKNQLFFFRKSVWSQLQSIGIRQHFDRVQLRELSAAEVKRHQEAKPALLMSRLRFLPKPNGLRPIVNMDYVVGARTFHRDKKVQHLTSKVKTLFSVLNYERVRRPDLLGASVLGMDDVYRAWHAFVLRMRAQDPAPQLYFVKVDVMGAYDALPQDRLVEVIASIVKPQEHTYCLRQYAVVQRTARGHIRRSFKRHVSTFTDLQPYMKQFVQELQKTRSLRDAVVIEQSCSLNEAGSSLFDFFLRLVHNHVIRIGGKFYIQCQGIPQGSILSTLLCSLCYGDMESRMFPGLQQDGLLLRLVDDFLLVTPHLARAKAFLSYAQTSIRASLTFSQGFKAGRSMRRKLFAVLRLKCHSLLLDLQVNSLQTVCTNVYKIFLLQAYRFHACVLQLPFNQHVRKNPSFFLRVISDTASRCYALLKAKNTGMSLGTKGAAGPFPSEAARWLCLHAFLLKLSRHSATYRCLLGALRAARAQLCRQLPRATLAILEAAANPALTTDFKTILD
;
A
#
# COMPACT_ATOMS: atom_id res chain seq x y z
N MET A 1 15.77 5.37 44.48
CA MET A 1 15.67 5.04 43.04
C MET A 1 14.48 5.76 42.42
N PRO A 2 14.62 6.45 41.27
CA PRO A 2 13.47 6.97 40.54
C PRO A 2 12.61 5.82 40.00
N ARG A 3 11.27 5.89 40.13
CA ARG A 3 10.36 4.83 39.67
C ARG A 3 10.42 4.69 38.14
N ALA A 4 10.83 3.51 37.66
CA ALA A 4 10.96 3.22 36.23
C ALA A 4 9.62 3.41 35.46
N PRO A 5 9.61 4.03 34.26
CA PRO A 5 8.39 4.16 33.48
C PRO A 5 7.71 2.81 33.21
N ARG A 6 6.41 2.72 33.51
CA ARG A 6 5.65 1.48 33.38
C ARG A 6 5.60 0.98 31.93
N CYS A 7 5.40 1.88 30.95
CA CYS A 7 5.45 1.64 29.50
C CYS A 7 4.94 0.25 29.04
N ARG A 8 3.80 -0.20 29.58
CA ARG A 8 3.31 -1.59 29.51
C ARG A 8 3.27 -2.13 28.06
N ALA A 9 2.77 -1.31 27.12
CA ALA A 9 2.66 -1.69 25.71
C ALA A 9 4.03 -1.87 25.01
N VAL A 10 5.04 -1.07 25.37
CA VAL A 10 6.41 -1.20 24.85
C VAL A 10 7.06 -2.46 25.41
N ARG A 11 7.00 -2.69 26.73
CA ARG A 11 7.53 -3.92 27.35
C ARG A 11 6.89 -5.18 26.75
N ALA A 12 5.57 -5.15 26.48
CA ALA A 12 4.84 -6.23 25.81
C ALA A 12 5.10 -6.35 24.29
N LEU A 13 5.63 -5.30 23.63
CA LEU A 13 6.09 -5.36 22.24
C LEU A 13 7.47 -6.03 22.14
N LEU A 14 8.39 -5.66 23.04
CA LEU A 14 9.76 -6.20 23.09
C LEU A 14 9.77 -7.68 23.49
N ARG A 15 9.01 -8.07 24.52
CA ARG A 15 8.86 -9.48 24.95
C ARG A 15 8.24 -10.39 23.88
N GLY A 16 7.58 -9.82 22.87
CA GLY A 16 7.05 -10.55 21.71
C GLY A 16 8.01 -10.60 20.51
N ARG A 17 9.31 -10.30 20.72
CA ARG A 17 10.35 -10.21 19.68
C ARG A 17 11.70 -10.78 20.13
N TYR A 18 12.11 -10.53 21.37
CA TYR A 18 13.40 -10.96 21.94
C TYR A 18 13.25 -12.21 22.82
N ARG A 19 14.35 -12.95 23.03
CA ARG A 19 14.41 -14.12 23.93
C ARG A 19 14.19 -13.69 25.38
N GLU A 20 14.91 -12.64 25.78
CA GLU A 20 14.85 -12.05 27.12
C GLU A 20 14.71 -10.53 27.04
N VAL A 21 14.00 -9.93 27.99
CA VAL A 21 13.81 -8.47 28.13
C VAL A 21 13.86 -8.11 29.61
N LEU A 22 15.02 -7.62 30.05
CA LEU A 22 15.36 -7.42 31.46
C LEU A 22 15.73 -5.94 31.73
N PRO A 23 15.49 -5.43 32.95
CA PRO A 23 16.13 -4.20 33.44
C PRO A 23 17.66 -4.32 33.41
N LEU A 24 18.37 -3.22 33.19
CA LEU A 24 19.84 -3.22 33.13
C LEU A 24 20.49 -3.73 34.44
N ASP A 25 19.99 -3.30 35.60
CA ASP A 25 20.45 -3.77 36.91
C ASP A 25 20.25 -5.29 37.11
N THR A 26 19.24 -5.87 36.46
CA THR A 26 18.88 -7.29 36.60
C THR A 26 19.66 -8.14 35.62
N PHE A 27 20.05 -7.56 34.48
CA PHE A 27 20.96 -8.20 33.53
C PHE A 27 22.40 -8.24 34.07
N VAL A 28 22.94 -7.12 34.57
CA VAL A 28 24.32 -7.06 35.09
C VAL A 28 24.50 -7.93 36.35
N ARG A 29 23.50 -7.98 37.24
CA ARG A 29 23.50 -8.89 38.41
C ARG A 29 23.49 -10.38 38.08
N ARG A 30 23.31 -10.78 36.83
CA ARG A 30 23.47 -12.18 36.37
C ARG A 30 24.86 -12.48 35.79
N LEU A 31 25.74 -11.47 35.69
CA LEU A 31 27.07 -11.59 35.09
C LEU A 31 28.21 -11.33 36.08
N GLY A 32 27.93 -10.63 37.19
CA GLY A 32 28.90 -10.35 38.25
C GLY A 32 28.72 -11.28 39.46
N PRO A 33 29.69 -11.29 40.39
CA PRO A 33 29.58 -12.01 41.65
C PRO A 33 28.39 -11.52 42.48
N GLU A 34 27.90 -12.39 43.36
CA GLU A 34 26.72 -12.11 44.17
C GLU A 34 26.88 -10.89 45.08
N GLY A 35 25.76 -10.26 45.45
CA GLY A 35 25.75 -9.03 46.24
C GLY A 35 26.12 -7.73 45.49
N ARG A 36 26.86 -7.78 44.36
CA ARG A 36 27.35 -6.56 43.67
C ARG A 36 26.22 -5.68 43.14
N ARG A 37 26.02 -4.49 43.74
CA ARG A 37 24.97 -3.52 43.36
C ARG A 37 25.48 -2.55 42.29
N LEU A 38 24.82 -2.53 41.12
CA LEU A 38 25.15 -1.63 40.00
C LEU A 38 24.94 -0.13 40.34
N VAL A 39 24.08 0.17 41.31
CA VAL A 39 23.79 1.54 41.76
C VAL A 39 23.96 1.60 43.28
N GLN A 40 24.71 2.60 43.74
CA GLN A 40 25.10 2.85 45.12
C GLN A 40 24.31 4.05 45.72
N ARG A 41 24.49 4.30 47.03
CA ARG A 41 24.12 5.60 47.62
C ARG A 41 25.05 6.68 47.06
N GLY A 42 24.62 7.93 46.99
CA GLY A 42 25.37 9.03 46.35
C GLY A 42 25.19 9.14 44.82
N ASP A 43 25.34 8.04 44.06
CA ASP A 43 25.35 7.98 42.58
C ASP A 43 24.49 9.06 41.85
N PRO A 44 25.00 9.79 40.83
CA PRO A 44 24.29 10.89 40.19
C PRO A 44 22.88 10.57 39.67
N THR A 45 21.94 11.51 39.79
CA THR A 45 20.54 11.34 39.35
C THR A 45 20.42 10.92 37.88
N ALA A 46 21.32 11.38 37.00
CA ALA A 46 21.37 10.94 35.61
C ALA A 46 21.69 9.43 35.46
N PHE A 47 22.63 8.90 36.24
CA PHE A 47 22.97 7.47 36.26
C PHE A 47 21.85 6.63 36.87
N ARG A 48 21.31 7.07 38.02
CA ARG A 48 20.13 6.43 38.66
C ARG A 48 18.92 6.37 37.71
N ALA A 49 18.73 7.40 36.90
CA ALA A 49 17.70 7.43 35.86
C ALA A 49 18.05 6.53 34.65
N LEU A 50 19.30 6.49 34.20
CA LEU A 50 19.77 5.63 33.10
C LEU A 50 19.49 4.16 33.41
N VAL A 51 19.95 3.67 34.57
CA VAL A 51 19.77 2.26 34.98
C VAL A 51 18.29 1.91 35.12
N ALA A 52 17.47 2.78 35.73
CA ALA A 52 16.04 2.57 35.87
C ALA A 52 15.23 2.66 34.54
N GLN A 53 15.76 3.34 33.53
CA GLN A 53 15.09 3.54 32.23
C GLN A 53 15.58 2.57 31.14
N CYS A 54 16.72 1.90 31.32
CA CYS A 54 17.32 1.00 30.34
C CYS A 54 16.76 -0.43 30.41
N LEU A 55 16.36 -0.97 29.26
CA LEU A 55 16.01 -2.37 29.06
C LEU A 55 17.02 -3.05 28.14
N VAL A 56 17.62 -4.13 28.63
CA VAL A 56 18.44 -5.04 27.84
C VAL A 56 17.53 -6.08 27.19
N CYS A 57 17.54 -6.13 25.86
CA CYS A 57 16.79 -7.12 25.09
C CYS A 57 17.76 -8.03 24.33
N VAL A 58 17.66 -9.34 24.56
CA VAL A 58 18.60 -10.34 24.01
C VAL A 58 17.99 -11.00 22.76
N PRO A 59 18.61 -10.89 21.57
CA PRO A 59 18.18 -11.60 20.38
C PRO A 59 18.16 -13.14 20.54
N TRP A 60 17.40 -13.84 19.70
CA TRP A 60 17.35 -15.32 19.72
C TRP A 60 18.65 -15.95 19.20
N ASP A 61 19.32 -15.23 18.31
CA ASP A 61 20.60 -15.51 17.65
C ASP A 61 21.81 -14.93 18.41
N ALA A 62 21.62 -14.34 19.59
CA ALA A 62 22.71 -13.85 20.42
C ALA A 62 23.46 -14.99 21.11
N GLN A 63 24.77 -15.07 20.84
CA GLN A 63 25.73 -15.86 21.61
C GLN A 63 25.67 -15.51 23.11
N PRO A 64 26.01 -16.45 24.02
CA PRO A 64 26.08 -16.17 25.45
C PRO A 64 27.05 -15.02 25.79
N PRO A 65 26.92 -14.40 26.97
CA PRO A 65 27.96 -13.52 27.51
C PRO A 65 29.29 -14.27 27.70
N PRO A 66 30.42 -13.57 27.91
CA PRO A 66 31.67 -14.20 28.35
C PRO A 66 31.44 -15.00 29.64
N ALA A 67 32.14 -16.14 29.79
CA ALA A 67 31.95 -17.04 30.93
C ALA A 67 32.42 -16.43 32.26
N ALA A 68 33.53 -15.67 32.22
CA ALA A 68 33.99 -14.77 33.26
C ALA A 68 34.37 -13.44 32.59
N PRO A 69 33.44 -12.45 32.52
CA PRO A 69 33.74 -11.16 31.91
C PRO A 69 34.61 -10.31 32.82
N ASP A 70 35.60 -9.60 32.26
CA ASP A 70 36.34 -8.64 33.08
C ASP A 70 35.48 -7.39 33.36
N PHE A 71 35.53 -6.96 34.61
CA PHE A 71 34.86 -5.76 35.13
C PHE A 71 35.80 -4.56 35.26
N ARG A 72 37.09 -4.71 34.93
CA ARG A 72 38.03 -3.59 34.78
C ARG A 72 37.64 -2.73 33.58
N GLN A 73 37.74 -1.42 33.75
CA GLN A 73 37.72 -0.48 32.64
C GLN A 73 39.16 -0.34 32.14
N VAL A 74 39.35 -0.55 30.83
CA VAL A 74 40.66 -0.44 30.16
C VAL A 74 40.65 0.70 29.13
N SER A 75 39.49 0.97 28.51
CA SER A 75 39.35 2.03 27.51
C SER A 75 38.57 3.23 28.04
N CYS A 76 38.71 4.39 27.41
CA CYS A 76 37.73 5.46 27.57
C CYS A 76 36.44 5.13 26.80
N LEU A 77 35.31 5.74 27.20
CA LEU A 77 34.01 5.48 26.55
C LEU A 77 34.01 5.84 25.06
N LYS A 78 34.76 6.88 24.65
CA LYS A 78 34.84 7.31 23.23
C LYS A 78 35.53 6.24 22.36
N GLU A 79 36.59 5.61 22.88
CA GLU A 79 37.33 4.52 22.24
C GLU A 79 36.51 3.23 22.17
N LEU A 80 35.91 2.80 23.29
CA LEU A 80 35.13 1.55 23.33
C LEU A 80 33.98 1.61 22.32
N VAL A 81 33.26 2.73 22.26
CA VAL A 81 32.16 2.91 21.30
C VAL A 81 32.68 2.98 19.86
N ALA A 82 33.81 3.65 19.60
CA ALA A 82 34.44 3.68 18.28
C ALA A 82 34.86 2.25 17.82
N ARG A 83 35.53 1.49 18.70
CA ARG A 83 35.93 0.08 18.50
C ARG A 83 34.72 -0.82 18.22
N VAL A 84 33.60 -0.60 18.90
CA VAL A 84 32.33 -1.32 18.65
C VAL A 84 31.72 -0.91 17.31
N VAL A 85 31.66 0.38 16.96
CA VAL A 85 31.14 0.85 15.67
C VAL A 85 31.98 0.32 14.50
N GLN A 86 33.31 0.34 14.61
CA GLN A 86 34.21 -0.26 13.63
C GLN A 86 33.93 -1.75 13.42
N ARG A 87 33.93 -2.54 14.51
CA ARG A 87 33.61 -3.99 14.46
C ARG A 87 32.21 -4.28 13.88
N LEU A 88 31.24 -3.37 14.03
CA LEU A 88 29.91 -3.48 13.41
C LEU A 88 29.93 -3.16 11.91
N CYS A 89 30.68 -2.13 11.49
CA CYS A 89 30.88 -1.78 10.09
C CYS A 89 31.61 -2.89 9.31
N GLU A 90 32.71 -3.41 9.86
CA GLU A 90 33.51 -4.51 9.28
C GLU A 90 32.67 -5.78 9.07
N ARG A 91 31.79 -6.11 10.02
CA ARG A 91 30.86 -7.24 9.93
C ARG A 91 29.63 -6.98 9.03
N GLY A 92 29.51 -5.78 8.45
CA GLY A 92 28.31 -5.36 7.70
C GLY A 92 27.02 -5.38 8.54
N ALA A 93 27.13 -5.32 9.87
CA ALA A 93 26.05 -5.59 10.80
C ALA A 93 25.09 -4.38 10.90
N ARG A 94 23.82 -4.59 10.58
CA ARG A 94 22.77 -3.58 10.77
C ARG A 94 22.45 -3.39 12.26
N ASN A 95 23.12 -2.43 12.89
CA ASN A 95 22.92 -2.00 14.27
C ASN A 95 22.60 -0.49 14.27
N VAL A 96 21.66 -0.05 15.10
CA VAL A 96 21.29 1.38 15.25
C VAL A 96 22.51 2.24 15.60
N LEU A 97 23.45 1.73 16.42
CA LEU A 97 24.66 2.42 16.83
C LEU A 97 25.62 2.75 15.65
N ALA A 98 25.53 1.99 14.56
CA ALA A 98 26.34 2.18 13.35
C ALA A 98 25.61 3.01 12.25
N PHE A 99 24.41 3.55 12.52
CA PHE A 99 23.70 4.39 11.56
C PHE A 99 24.39 5.75 11.38
N GLY A 100 24.70 6.09 10.13
CA GLY A 100 25.48 7.28 9.77
C GLY A 100 26.99 7.07 9.67
N PHE A 101 27.46 5.84 9.90
CA PHE A 101 28.86 5.40 9.77
C PHE A 101 29.03 4.37 8.65
N ALA A 102 30.21 4.32 8.04
CA ALA A 102 30.59 3.34 7.02
C ALA A 102 32.12 3.19 6.97
N LEU A 103 32.61 2.10 6.37
CA LEU A 103 34.02 2.01 6.02
C LEU A 103 34.40 3.08 4.97
N LEU A 104 35.68 3.45 4.98
CA LEU A 104 36.32 4.20 3.89
C LEU A 104 36.31 3.36 2.60
N ASP A 105 36.17 4.05 1.47
CA ASP A 105 36.15 3.50 0.12
C ASP A 105 36.85 4.54 -0.77
N GLY A 106 37.95 4.14 -1.42
CA GLY A 106 39.07 5.03 -1.79
C GLY A 106 38.75 6.19 -2.75
N ALA A 107 37.55 6.25 -3.31
CA ALA A 107 37.10 7.36 -4.14
C ALA A 107 36.58 8.58 -3.35
N HIS A 108 36.12 8.42 -2.10
CA HIS A 108 35.42 9.47 -1.34
C HIS A 108 35.67 9.37 0.18
N GLY A 109 36.60 10.16 0.73
CA GLY A 109 36.88 10.23 2.16
C GLY A 109 37.10 11.66 2.67
N GLY A 110 36.37 12.04 3.71
CA GLY A 110 36.88 12.97 4.71
C GLY A 110 37.66 12.19 5.79
N PRO A 111 38.17 12.85 6.84
CA PRO A 111 38.97 12.19 7.87
C PRO A 111 38.21 11.04 8.58
N PRO A 112 38.93 10.01 9.06
CA PRO A 112 38.32 8.93 9.82
C PRO A 112 37.72 9.43 11.14
N MET A 113 36.75 8.69 11.66
CA MET A 113 36.20 8.90 13.00
C MET A 113 37.30 8.70 14.04
N ALA A 114 37.49 9.69 14.94
CA ALA A 114 38.47 9.60 16.02
C ALA A 114 38.35 8.27 16.80
N PHE A 115 39.50 7.65 17.07
CA PHE A 115 39.66 6.29 17.62
C PHE A 115 39.22 5.14 16.68
N THR A 116 39.23 5.37 15.35
CA THR A 116 39.11 4.32 14.32
C THR A 116 40.14 4.55 13.20
N THR A 117 40.56 3.48 12.52
CA THR A 117 41.49 3.57 11.39
C THR A 117 40.79 3.64 10.03
N ASN A 118 39.61 3.03 9.91
CA ASN A 118 38.96 2.76 8.62
C ASN A 118 37.48 3.20 8.53
N VAL A 119 36.93 3.85 9.56
CA VAL A 119 35.51 4.26 9.61
C VAL A 119 35.38 5.75 9.33
N ARG A 120 34.49 6.13 8.41
CA ARG A 120 34.02 7.50 8.23
C ARG A 120 32.63 7.72 8.83
N SER A 121 32.44 8.90 9.41
CA SER A 121 31.11 9.46 9.69
C SER A 121 30.62 10.22 8.46
N TYR A 122 29.33 10.13 8.13
CA TYR A 122 28.74 10.90 7.01
C TYR A 122 27.41 11.57 7.34
N LEU A 123 26.59 10.96 8.21
CA LEU A 123 25.36 11.56 8.72
C LEU A 123 24.95 10.86 10.03
N PRO A 124 25.75 10.99 11.11
CA PRO A 124 25.61 10.21 12.32
C PRO A 124 24.22 10.38 12.94
N ASN A 125 23.76 9.33 13.60
CA ASN A 125 22.63 9.44 14.50
C ASN A 125 23.08 10.09 15.81
N THR A 126 22.21 10.88 16.45
CA THR A 126 22.52 11.57 17.71
C THR A 126 22.65 10.61 18.90
N VAL A 127 22.08 9.41 18.82
CA VAL A 127 22.21 8.40 19.89
C VAL A 127 23.66 7.96 20.07
N THR A 128 24.43 7.73 19.00
CA THR A 128 25.84 7.32 19.11
C THR A 128 26.69 8.41 19.77
N GLU A 129 26.61 9.66 19.32
CA GLU A 129 27.41 10.75 19.91
C GLU A 129 26.96 11.12 21.33
N THR A 130 25.65 11.14 21.60
CA THR A 130 25.14 11.38 22.97
C THR A 130 25.46 10.22 23.93
N LEU A 131 25.77 9.02 23.43
CA LEU A 131 26.34 7.94 24.24
C LEU A 131 27.83 8.19 24.50
N ARG A 132 28.63 8.48 23.46
CA ARG A 132 30.09 8.76 23.58
C ARG A 132 30.41 9.89 24.56
N GLY A 133 29.56 10.91 24.64
CA GLY A 133 29.73 12.08 25.51
C GLY A 133 29.06 12.00 26.90
N SER A 134 28.43 10.89 27.28
CA SER A 134 27.62 10.85 28.50
C SER A 134 28.36 10.31 29.72
N GLY A 135 28.56 11.15 30.74
CA GLY A 135 29.09 10.73 32.05
C GLY A 135 28.27 9.65 32.75
N ALA A 136 26.97 9.50 32.45
CA ALA A 136 26.16 8.39 32.96
C ALA A 136 26.49 7.05 32.29
N TRP A 137 26.86 7.05 31.01
CA TRP A 137 27.39 5.86 30.33
C TRP A 137 28.88 5.62 30.65
N GLY A 138 29.62 6.68 30.99
CA GLY A 138 31.00 6.57 31.51
C GLY A 138 31.03 5.90 32.88
N LEU A 139 30.17 6.33 33.80
CA LEU A 139 29.99 5.65 35.09
C LEU A 139 29.44 4.22 34.90
N LEU A 140 28.61 3.96 33.88
CA LEU A 140 28.22 2.58 33.56
C LEU A 140 29.45 1.74 33.18
N LEU A 141 30.30 2.21 32.27
CA LEU A 141 31.54 1.53 31.88
C LEU A 141 32.42 1.24 33.11
N HIS A 142 32.68 2.25 33.94
CA HIS A 142 33.47 2.11 35.17
C HIS A 142 32.91 1.06 36.15
N ARG A 143 31.59 0.82 36.17
CA ARG A 143 30.95 -0.20 37.03
C ARG A 143 30.88 -1.60 36.40
N VAL A 144 30.93 -1.73 35.07
CA VAL A 144 30.69 -3.01 34.36
C VAL A 144 31.88 -3.55 33.57
N GLY A 145 32.92 -2.75 33.32
CA GLY A 145 34.09 -3.11 32.54
C GLY A 145 33.89 -3.10 31.02
N ASP A 146 35.01 -3.18 30.31
CA ASP A 146 35.07 -3.11 28.84
C ASP A 146 34.28 -4.25 28.17
N ASP A 147 34.38 -5.48 28.70
CA ASP A 147 33.75 -6.68 28.15
C ASP A 147 32.22 -6.61 28.18
N VAL A 148 31.66 -6.29 29.35
CA VAL A 148 30.20 -6.28 29.54
C VAL A 148 29.57 -5.16 28.71
N LEU A 149 30.18 -3.96 28.66
CA LEU A 149 29.65 -2.89 27.82
C LEU A 149 29.82 -3.18 26.32
N THR A 150 30.95 -3.79 25.91
CA THR A 150 31.16 -4.25 24.53
C THR A 150 30.10 -5.27 24.11
N TYR A 151 29.80 -6.26 24.97
CA TYR A 151 28.74 -7.24 24.73
C TYR A 151 27.35 -6.57 24.63
N LEU A 152 27.02 -5.67 25.56
CA LEU A 152 25.74 -4.94 25.58
C LEU A 152 25.52 -4.08 24.31
N LEU A 153 26.56 -3.44 23.79
CA LEU A 153 26.47 -2.59 22.59
C LEU A 153 26.52 -3.38 21.27
N ALA A 154 27.29 -4.47 21.21
CA ALA A 154 27.52 -5.23 19.99
C ALA A 154 26.57 -6.44 19.80
N ARG A 155 26.03 -7.04 20.87
CA ARG A 155 25.21 -8.27 20.83
C ARG A 155 23.77 -8.08 21.29
N CYS A 156 23.52 -7.23 22.28
CA CYS A 156 22.17 -6.94 22.75
C CYS A 156 21.47 -5.84 21.92
N SER A 157 20.19 -5.61 22.20
CA SER A 157 19.46 -4.41 21.79
C SER A 157 19.01 -3.64 23.02
N LEU A 158 19.57 -2.45 23.23
CA LEU A 158 19.24 -1.59 24.37
C LEU A 158 18.10 -0.62 24.02
N TYR A 159 17.18 -0.40 24.95
CA TYR A 159 16.06 0.53 24.81
C TYR A 159 15.92 1.41 26.05
N LEU A 160 15.79 2.73 25.85
CA LEU A 160 15.55 3.69 26.93
C LEU A 160 14.08 4.10 26.98
N LEU A 161 13.44 3.87 28.13
CA LEU A 161 12.04 4.18 28.37
C LEU A 161 11.83 5.67 28.63
N VAL A 162 10.89 6.27 27.89
CA VAL A 162 10.55 7.69 27.98
C VAL A 162 9.10 7.83 28.44
N ALA A 163 8.91 8.48 29.59
CA ALA A 163 7.58 8.73 30.14
C ALA A 163 6.74 9.62 29.19
N PRO A 164 5.40 9.48 29.16
CA PRO A 164 4.63 8.49 29.91
C PRO A 164 4.53 7.09 29.28
N ARG A 165 4.67 6.93 27.96
CA ARG A 165 4.27 5.68 27.26
C ARG A 165 5.19 5.21 26.12
N CYS A 166 6.35 5.83 25.91
CA CYS A 166 7.22 5.52 24.77
C CYS A 166 8.62 5.02 25.18
N ALA A 167 9.46 4.77 24.18
CA ALA A 167 10.87 4.48 24.32
C ALA A 167 11.62 4.86 23.04
N TYR A 168 12.95 4.91 23.10
CA TYR A 168 13.80 4.86 21.91
C TYR A 168 14.80 3.70 21.97
N GLN A 169 15.20 3.20 20.80
CA GLN A 169 16.26 2.19 20.69
C GLN A 169 17.63 2.88 20.72
N VAL A 170 18.58 2.29 21.46
CA VAL A 170 19.95 2.78 21.58
C VAL A 170 20.90 2.04 20.64
N CYS A 171 20.84 0.71 20.65
CA CYS A 171 21.69 -0.16 19.84
C CYS A 171 20.96 -1.47 19.44
N GLY A 172 21.69 -2.34 18.73
CA GLY A 172 21.23 -3.62 18.23
C GLY A 172 20.45 -3.52 16.92
N PRO A 173 19.98 -4.65 16.37
CA PRO A 173 19.19 -4.67 15.13
C PRO A 173 17.91 -3.84 15.25
N PRO A 174 17.57 -2.98 14.27
CA PRO A 174 16.40 -2.11 14.35
C PRO A 174 15.11 -2.91 14.56
N LEU A 175 14.29 -2.53 15.56
CA LEU A 175 13.04 -3.25 15.88
C LEU A 175 12.12 -3.42 14.68
N TYR A 176 12.14 -2.47 13.73
CA TYR A 176 11.32 -2.55 12.52
C TYR A 176 11.74 -3.72 11.60
N ASP A 177 13.02 -4.10 11.55
CA ASP A 177 13.50 -5.23 10.75
C ASP A 177 13.15 -6.55 11.45
N LEU A 178 13.38 -6.66 12.76
CA LEU A 178 12.93 -7.80 13.60
C LEU A 178 11.40 -8.02 13.61
N CYS A 179 10.62 -7.04 13.19
CA CYS A 179 9.17 -7.17 13.01
C CYS A 179 8.77 -7.80 11.65
N THR A 180 9.71 -8.12 10.75
CA THR A 180 9.44 -8.79 9.46
C THR A 180 9.40 -10.30 9.60
N THR A 181 10.35 -10.86 10.38
CA THR A 181 10.48 -12.28 10.59
C THR A 181 9.33 -12.82 11.46
N ARG A 182 8.95 -14.07 11.15
CA ARG A 182 8.09 -14.90 11.99
C ARG A 182 8.89 -16.16 12.31
N HIS A 183 9.56 -16.16 13.46
CA HIS A 183 9.97 -17.42 14.07
C HIS A 183 8.67 -18.20 14.33
N ALA A 184 8.57 -19.40 13.75
CA ALA A 184 7.54 -20.35 14.14
C ALA A 184 7.91 -20.87 15.53
N GLY A 185 6.96 -20.89 16.45
CA GLY A 185 7.20 -21.43 17.79
C GLY A 185 7.40 -22.94 17.71
N GLY A 186 8.55 -23.40 18.18
CA GLY A 186 8.86 -24.80 18.46
C GLY A 186 9.74 -24.84 19.70
N THR A 187 9.39 -25.67 20.67
CA THR A 187 10.15 -25.88 21.90
C THR A 187 11.43 -26.66 21.60
N PRO A 188 12.61 -26.22 22.08
CA PRO A 188 13.83 -27.01 21.99
C PRO A 188 13.85 -28.07 23.09
N THR A 189 13.91 -29.35 22.69
CA THR A 189 14.21 -30.45 23.60
C THR A 189 15.72 -30.68 23.63
N SER A 190 16.24 -31.07 24.79
CA SER A 190 17.62 -31.54 25.05
C SER A 190 18.14 -32.51 23.97
N LEU A 191 19.42 -32.69 23.69
CA LEU A 191 20.74 -32.13 24.05
C LEU A 191 21.74 -32.99 23.22
N GLY A 192 22.96 -32.52 22.98
CA GLY A 192 23.98 -33.28 22.23
C GLY A 192 25.21 -32.41 21.96
N PRO A 193 26.42 -32.72 22.47
CA PRO A 193 27.50 -31.74 22.51
C PRO A 193 28.13 -31.44 21.15
N MET A 194 28.55 -30.19 20.97
CA MET A 194 29.39 -29.74 19.86
C MET A 194 30.84 -29.66 20.35
N ARG A 195 31.71 -30.59 19.92
CA ARG A 195 33.17 -30.45 20.10
C ARG A 195 33.77 -29.62 18.96
N GLN A 196 34.83 -28.88 19.25
CA GLN A 196 35.65 -28.14 18.29
C GLN A 196 37.08 -28.67 18.32
N ALA A 197 37.64 -28.95 17.13
CA ALA A 197 39.06 -29.06 16.78
C ALA A 197 39.08 -28.98 15.24
N SER A 198 39.81 -28.08 14.55
CA SER A 198 41.25 -27.74 14.55
C SER A 198 42.11 -28.83 13.90
N ASN A 199 42.88 -28.45 12.87
CA ASN A 199 43.78 -29.35 12.16
C ASN A 199 44.93 -29.81 13.07
N GLY A 200 45.37 -31.05 12.86
CA GLY A 200 46.60 -31.68 13.33
C GLY A 200 46.91 -32.84 12.37
N GLY A 201 48.18 -33.17 12.18
CA GLY A 201 48.62 -34.05 11.09
C GLY A 201 48.90 -35.50 11.49
N ASP A 202 48.60 -36.39 10.53
CA ASP A 202 49.41 -37.54 10.11
C ASP A 202 49.60 -38.79 10.99
N SER A 203 50.01 -39.88 10.33
CA SER A 203 50.41 -41.23 10.79
C SER A 203 49.31 -42.23 11.22
N GLY A 204 49.56 -43.52 10.92
CA GLY A 204 49.02 -44.67 11.68
C GLY A 204 47.91 -45.51 11.04
N GLU A 205 48.32 -46.60 10.38
CA GLU A 205 47.50 -47.73 9.91
C GLU A 205 46.67 -48.40 11.04
N ALA A 206 45.42 -48.83 10.79
CA ALA A 206 44.98 -50.22 10.53
C ALA A 206 45.14 -51.20 11.73
N LEU A 207 44.22 -52.14 12.04
CA LEU A 207 43.49 -53.07 11.17
C LEU A 207 42.07 -53.43 11.67
N VAL A 208 41.39 -54.27 10.86
CA VAL A 208 40.05 -54.88 10.98
C VAL A 208 40.31 -56.40 11.20
N PRO A 209 39.52 -57.21 11.98
CA PRO A 209 38.15 -57.56 11.57
C PRO A 209 37.09 -57.95 12.63
N GLN A 210 35.92 -58.19 12.04
CA GLN A 210 34.77 -59.03 12.42
C GLN A 210 35.17 -60.37 13.09
N GLY A 211 34.32 -61.07 13.85
CA GLY A 211 32.93 -60.80 14.25
C GLY A 211 32.12 -62.07 14.59
N TRP A 212 30.78 -61.95 14.66
CA TRP A 212 29.76 -63.02 14.83
C TRP A 212 29.66 -63.68 16.23
N GLY A 213 28.47 -64.20 16.56
CA GLY A 213 28.17 -64.91 17.83
C GLY A 213 26.80 -64.57 18.44
N THR A 214 25.78 -65.41 18.20
CA THR A 214 24.39 -65.14 18.66
C THR A 214 23.88 -66.04 19.79
N ARG A 215 23.48 -65.40 20.91
CA ARG A 215 22.41 -65.78 21.88
C ARG A 215 22.60 -67.02 22.80
N ARG A 216 21.90 -66.93 23.94
CA ARG A 216 21.59 -67.95 25.00
C ARG A 216 22.71 -68.10 26.06
N ARG A 217 22.44 -68.41 27.35
CA ARG A 217 21.15 -68.69 28.06
C ARG A 217 21.31 -68.52 29.60
N ARG A 218 20.22 -68.11 30.30
CA ARG A 218 19.95 -68.32 31.76
C ARG A 218 20.98 -67.69 32.75
N SER A 219 20.74 -67.51 34.05
CA SER A 219 19.53 -67.51 34.92
C SER A 219 19.85 -66.70 36.19
N SER A 220 18.91 -66.05 36.89
CA SER A 220 18.20 -66.67 38.03
C SER A 220 16.95 -65.88 38.50
N THR A 221 16.28 -66.42 39.54
CA THR A 221 15.30 -65.83 40.50
C THR A 221 15.21 -64.29 40.57
N GLY A 222 14.07 -63.63 40.81
CA GLY A 222 12.79 -64.01 41.44
C GLY A 222 12.40 -62.88 42.42
N VAL A 223 11.17 -62.34 42.45
CA VAL A 223 10.06 -62.84 43.30
C VAL A 223 8.74 -62.10 42.96
N ARG A 224 7.64 -62.87 42.95
CA ARG A 224 6.18 -62.54 43.07
C ARG A 224 5.48 -61.50 42.16
N ARG A 225 4.22 -61.86 41.90
CA ARG A 225 3.10 -61.25 41.14
C ARG A 225 1.88 -61.24 42.12
N PRO A 226 0.75 -60.52 41.92
CA PRO A 226 -0.21 -60.76 40.81
C PRO A 226 -0.90 -59.49 40.23
N GLN A 227 -1.27 -59.45 38.93
CA GLN A 227 -2.59 -59.73 38.30
C GLN A 227 -3.70 -58.68 38.63
N ALA A 228 -4.69 -58.39 37.77
CA ALA A 228 -5.33 -59.30 36.81
C ALA A 228 -6.00 -58.69 35.54
N LYS A 229 -6.31 -59.61 34.61
CA LYS A 229 -7.39 -59.63 33.60
C LYS A 229 -7.55 -58.45 32.60
N ARG A 230 -7.13 -58.71 31.35
CA ARG A 230 -7.87 -58.29 30.13
C ARG A 230 -8.98 -59.31 29.82
N PRO A 231 -9.94 -58.98 28.94
CA PRO A 231 -9.96 -59.65 27.64
C PRO A 231 -10.10 -58.68 26.43
N ARG A 232 -10.33 -59.22 25.23
CA ARG A 232 -10.55 -58.51 23.95
C ARG A 232 -11.94 -58.85 23.40
N ARG A 233 -12.66 -57.90 22.77
CA ARG A 233 -12.95 -57.91 21.31
C ARG A 233 -13.84 -56.74 20.86
N SER A 234 -13.90 -56.59 19.54
CA SER A 234 -14.61 -55.62 18.70
C SER A 234 -16.15 -55.63 18.81
N LEU A 235 -16.79 -54.47 18.62
CA LEU A 235 -17.68 -54.15 17.47
C LEU A 235 -18.13 -52.65 17.49
N ILE A 236 -18.83 -52.21 16.43
CA ILE A 236 -19.33 -50.85 16.09
C ILE A 236 -20.64 -51.12 15.27
N PRO A 237 -21.81 -50.44 15.42
CA PRO A 237 -22.00 -48.97 15.40
C PRO A 237 -23.09 -48.31 16.30
N GLU A 238 -23.00 -46.97 16.35
CA GLU A 238 -24.05 -45.90 16.41
C GLU A 238 -25.14 -45.77 17.51
N MET A 239 -25.44 -44.47 17.79
CA MET A 239 -26.55 -43.84 18.55
C MET A 239 -26.72 -44.25 20.04
N ASP A 240 -26.91 -43.33 21.00
CA ASP A 240 -27.62 -42.03 20.91
C ASP A 240 -27.02 -40.88 21.78
N GLN A 241 -27.79 -39.80 21.98
CA GLN A 241 -27.49 -38.55 22.73
C GLN A 241 -27.69 -38.70 24.28
N PRO A 242 -27.50 -37.68 25.19
CA PRO A 242 -27.30 -36.23 24.96
C PRO A 242 -26.37 -35.41 25.91
N SER A 243 -26.23 -34.12 25.55
CA SER A 243 -26.11 -32.92 26.43
C SER A 243 -24.74 -32.39 26.95
N ALA A 244 -24.78 -31.11 27.34
CA ALA A 244 -23.85 -30.30 28.15
C ALA A 244 -22.47 -29.80 27.59
N ASN A 245 -22.37 -28.47 27.54
CA ASN A 245 -21.21 -27.57 27.79
C ASN A 245 -20.08 -27.32 26.74
N ASP A 246 -19.96 -26.02 26.41
CA ASP A 246 -18.86 -25.21 25.87
C ASP A 246 -17.74 -25.82 24.97
N PRO A 247 -17.79 -25.58 23.63
CA PRO A 247 -16.69 -25.90 22.72
C PRO A 247 -15.66 -24.78 22.53
N HIS A 248 -14.39 -25.17 22.61
CA HIS A 248 -13.22 -24.32 22.36
C HIS A 248 -13.18 -23.59 21.00
N THR A 249 -12.74 -22.34 21.04
CA THR A 249 -11.60 -21.79 20.27
C THR A 249 -11.22 -22.47 18.94
N VAL A 250 -11.91 -22.17 17.83
CA VAL A 250 -11.36 -22.38 16.47
C VAL A 250 -11.33 -21.10 15.63
N THR A 251 -10.12 -20.79 15.14
CA THR A 251 -9.82 -19.63 14.30
C THR A 251 -10.43 -19.77 12.90
N PRO A 252 -10.77 -18.65 12.22
CA PRO A 252 -10.50 -18.63 10.78
C PRO A 252 -9.71 -17.40 10.32
N VAL A 253 -8.40 -17.60 10.13
CA VAL A 253 -7.50 -16.95 9.14
C VAL A 253 -7.22 -15.44 9.33
N ARG A 254 -6.25 -14.85 8.62
CA ARG A 254 -6.03 -13.39 8.47
C ARG A 254 -6.26 -12.93 7.03
N ALA A 255 -6.72 -11.70 6.82
CA ALA A 255 -6.75 -11.09 5.48
C ALA A 255 -5.58 -10.10 5.37
N ILE A 256 -4.79 -10.23 4.32
CA ILE A 256 -3.59 -9.43 4.06
C ILE A 256 -4.00 -8.01 3.62
N ALA A 257 -3.21 -7.01 4.02
CA ALA A 257 -3.21 -5.67 3.45
C ALA A 257 -1.91 -5.47 2.65
N GLU A 258 -1.97 -4.64 1.62
CA GLU A 258 -1.01 -4.72 0.52
C GLU A 258 0.21 -3.83 0.76
N ALA A 259 1.39 -4.44 0.69
CA ALA A 259 2.66 -3.74 0.51
C ALA A 259 3.26 -4.22 -0.82
N TRP A 260 3.59 -3.29 -1.71
CA TRP A 260 4.40 -3.59 -2.89
C TRP A 260 5.88 -3.31 -2.58
N SER A 261 6.60 -4.36 -2.18
CA SER A 261 8.05 -4.44 -2.35
C SER A 261 8.34 -5.69 -3.16
N GLY A 262 9.05 -5.53 -4.28
CA GLY A 262 9.60 -6.62 -5.07
C GLY A 262 10.99 -6.21 -5.52
N GLY A 263 12.00 -6.98 -5.13
CA GLY A 263 13.40 -6.59 -5.29
C GLY A 263 14.35 -7.45 -4.47
N GLU A 264 14.52 -8.71 -4.88
CA GLU A 264 15.72 -9.48 -4.58
C GLU A 264 16.65 -9.35 -5.80
N LEU A 265 17.84 -8.77 -5.62
CA LEU A 265 19.07 -9.42 -5.15
C LEU A 265 19.82 -10.13 -6.30
N ARG A 266 20.64 -9.37 -7.01
CA ARG A 266 21.78 -9.91 -7.78
C ARG A 266 23.01 -9.91 -6.88
N ARG A 267 23.82 -10.97 -6.94
CA ARG A 267 25.24 -10.91 -6.53
C ARG A 267 26.07 -10.30 -7.65
N THR A 268 27.14 -9.61 -7.28
CA THR A 268 28.26 -9.12 -8.11
C THR A 268 29.53 -9.88 -7.68
N ARG A 269 30.57 -10.12 -8.50
CA ARG A 269 31.55 -9.17 -9.09
C ARG A 269 32.40 -9.95 -10.14
N ARG A 270 32.71 -9.36 -11.32
CA ARG A 270 34.04 -8.89 -11.82
C ARG A 270 34.96 -10.00 -12.43
N PRO A 271 35.98 -9.65 -13.26
CA PRO A 271 36.48 -10.54 -14.34
C PRO A 271 37.99 -10.90 -14.31
N LEU A 272 38.35 -11.96 -15.07
CA LEU A 272 39.55 -12.21 -15.95
C LEU A 272 41.00 -11.90 -15.45
N PRO A 273 42.07 -12.59 -15.96
CA PRO A 273 42.19 -13.25 -17.27
C PRO A 273 42.83 -14.67 -17.38
N LEU A 274 42.65 -15.25 -18.59
CA LEU A 274 43.48 -16.18 -19.40
C LEU A 274 44.08 -17.54 -18.90
N LEU A 275 43.80 -18.55 -19.75
CA LEU A 275 44.56 -19.74 -20.19
C LEU A 275 44.90 -20.91 -19.23
N GLY A 276 44.81 -22.12 -19.80
CA GLY A 276 45.05 -23.44 -19.18
C GLY A 276 44.01 -24.49 -19.61
N HIS A 277 44.44 -25.58 -20.26
CA HIS A 277 43.68 -26.85 -20.40
C HIS A 277 43.87 -27.69 -19.08
N GLU A 278 43.19 -28.80 -18.76
CA GLU A 278 42.78 -29.98 -19.55
C GLU A 278 41.42 -30.62 -19.11
N ARG A 279 41.33 -31.96 -19.03
CA ARG A 279 40.10 -32.81 -18.93
C ARG A 279 39.99 -33.46 -17.53
N GLU A 280 38.89 -34.11 -17.11
CA GLU A 280 37.55 -34.24 -17.69
C GLU A 280 36.51 -33.71 -16.66
N ALA A 281 35.79 -34.42 -15.78
CA ALA A 281 35.39 -35.83 -15.61
C ALA A 281 33.97 -35.85 -14.98
N SER A 282 33.35 -37.01 -14.72
CA SER A 282 31.98 -37.06 -14.16
C SER A 282 31.65 -38.25 -13.26
N CYS A 283 31.09 -37.99 -12.07
CA CYS A 283 30.00 -38.80 -11.47
C CYS A 283 29.24 -38.07 -10.33
N PRO A 284 28.03 -38.52 -9.94
CA PRO A 284 27.09 -37.70 -9.14
C PRO A 284 26.85 -38.18 -7.69
N PHE A 285 26.41 -37.28 -6.81
CA PHE A 285 25.90 -37.62 -5.47
C PHE A 285 24.42 -37.23 -5.23
N PHE A 286 23.75 -38.03 -4.39
CA PHE A 286 22.30 -38.04 -4.19
C PHE A 286 21.80 -36.90 -3.29
N LEU A 287 20.82 -36.13 -3.78
CA LEU A 287 20.16 -35.06 -3.00
C LEU A 287 18.90 -35.59 -2.28
N ARG A 288 19.02 -35.86 -0.97
CA ARG A 288 17.90 -36.26 -0.10
C ARG A 288 16.75 -35.24 -0.15
N SER A 289 15.53 -35.73 -0.40
CA SER A 289 14.33 -34.90 -0.50
C SER A 289 13.84 -34.41 0.87
N ARG A 290 13.74 -33.08 1.06
CA ARG A 290 13.04 -32.48 2.21
C ARG A 290 11.53 -32.31 1.92
N PRO A 291 10.63 -32.51 2.90
CA PRO A 291 9.19 -32.30 2.71
C PRO A 291 8.85 -30.83 2.38
N GLN A 292 7.97 -30.60 1.40
CA GLN A 292 7.53 -29.25 1.03
C GLN A 292 6.33 -28.81 1.88
N ALA A 293 6.48 -27.69 2.59
CA ALA A 293 5.36 -27.01 3.26
C ALA A 293 4.38 -26.41 2.24
N ALA A 294 3.08 -26.42 2.55
CA ALA A 294 2.04 -26.00 1.61
C ALA A 294 2.16 -24.50 1.23
N PRO A 295 2.21 -24.15 -0.07
CA PRO A 295 2.42 -22.77 -0.51
C PRO A 295 1.18 -21.89 -0.29
N GLY A 296 1.42 -20.63 0.08
CA GLY A 296 0.37 -19.61 0.20
C GLY A 296 -0.31 -19.27 -1.14
N PRO A 297 -1.49 -18.61 -1.11
CA PRO A 297 -2.32 -18.39 -2.29
C PRO A 297 -1.63 -17.46 -3.31
N ARG A 298 -1.21 -18.02 -4.44
CA ARG A 298 -0.56 -17.29 -5.54
C ARG A 298 -1.56 -16.40 -6.29
N VAL A 299 -1.15 -15.17 -6.56
CA VAL A 299 -1.82 -14.25 -7.51
C VAL A 299 -1.51 -14.73 -8.94
N VAL A 300 -2.51 -14.70 -9.83
CA VAL A 300 -2.34 -15.02 -11.26
C VAL A 300 -2.20 -13.76 -12.07
N ALA A 301 -3.16 -12.85 -11.89
CA ALA A 301 -3.23 -11.61 -12.63
C ALA A 301 -3.70 -10.48 -11.70
N GLU A 302 -3.10 -9.31 -11.86
CA GLU A 302 -3.39 -8.06 -11.15
C GLU A 302 -3.76 -7.02 -12.22
N THR A 303 -4.87 -6.28 -12.06
CA THR A 303 -5.35 -5.39 -13.13
C THR A 303 -4.31 -4.34 -13.54
N LYS A 304 -3.39 -3.99 -12.63
CA LYS A 304 -2.15 -3.24 -12.86
C LYS A 304 -1.40 -3.64 -14.14
N GLN A 305 -1.34 -4.93 -14.48
CA GLN A 305 -0.51 -5.45 -15.55
C GLN A 305 -0.89 -4.92 -16.95
N PHE A 306 -2.14 -4.47 -17.13
CA PHE A 306 -2.63 -3.90 -18.40
C PHE A 306 -3.00 -2.40 -18.34
N LEU A 307 -2.78 -1.73 -17.20
CA LEU A 307 -3.04 -0.29 -17.09
C LEU A 307 -2.01 0.54 -17.87
N TYR A 308 -2.48 1.65 -18.46
CA TYR A 308 -1.69 2.73 -19.07
C TYR A 308 -0.68 2.28 -20.14
N CYS A 309 -0.91 1.14 -20.79
CA CYS A 309 0.04 0.54 -21.72
C CYS A 309 0.07 1.33 -23.05
N SER A 310 1.18 2.03 -23.31
CA SER A 310 1.38 2.84 -24.51
C SER A 310 1.73 2.01 -25.76
N GLY A 311 1.42 2.57 -26.92
CA GLY A 311 1.58 1.98 -28.24
C GLY A 311 0.28 2.09 -29.03
N ASP A 312 0.36 2.67 -30.21
CA ASP A 312 -0.78 3.30 -30.90
C ASP A 312 -1.37 2.37 -31.99
N LYS A 313 -0.62 1.32 -32.35
CA LYS A 313 -1.03 0.28 -33.31
C LYS A 313 -1.81 -0.83 -32.60
N GLU A 314 -3.04 -1.08 -33.04
CA GLU A 314 -3.94 -2.12 -32.55
C GLU A 314 -3.50 -3.52 -33.02
N ARG A 315 -2.34 -3.99 -32.54
CA ARG A 315 -1.80 -5.33 -32.87
C ARG A 315 -1.00 -5.95 -31.72
N LEU A 316 -0.89 -7.28 -31.74
CA LEU A 316 0.05 -8.00 -30.88
C LEU A 316 1.50 -7.65 -31.23
N ARG A 317 2.39 -7.71 -30.24
CA ARG A 317 3.80 -7.37 -30.39
C ARG A 317 4.56 -8.56 -30.97
N SER A 318 5.50 -8.34 -31.89
CA SER A 318 6.38 -9.40 -32.41
C SER A 318 7.25 -10.07 -31.32
N SER A 319 7.46 -9.37 -30.19
CA SER A 319 8.11 -9.91 -28.99
C SER A 319 7.16 -10.62 -28.01
N PHE A 320 5.88 -10.79 -28.36
CA PHE A 320 4.95 -11.62 -27.60
C PHE A 320 5.25 -13.12 -27.84
N LEU A 321 5.09 -13.94 -26.80
CA LEU A 321 5.52 -15.35 -26.82
C LEU A 321 4.96 -16.13 -28.02
N LEU A 322 3.65 -16.08 -28.27
CA LEU A 322 3.04 -16.82 -29.37
C LEU A 322 3.46 -16.27 -30.74
N SER A 323 3.62 -14.95 -30.87
CA SER A 323 4.04 -14.28 -32.11
C SER A 323 5.55 -14.42 -32.39
N SER A 324 6.31 -14.99 -31.46
CA SER A 324 7.74 -15.26 -31.57
C SER A 324 8.08 -16.73 -31.85
N LEU A 325 7.07 -17.60 -31.95
CA LEU A 325 7.20 -19.04 -32.12
C LEU A 325 6.49 -19.50 -33.40
N GLN A 326 7.16 -20.35 -34.18
CA GLN A 326 6.58 -20.96 -35.38
C GLN A 326 5.56 -22.06 -35.03
N PRO A 327 4.53 -22.31 -35.86
CA PRO A 327 3.50 -23.33 -35.64
C PRO A 327 3.99 -24.77 -35.94
N SER A 328 5.16 -25.13 -35.43
CA SER A 328 5.80 -26.45 -35.57
C SER A 328 5.92 -27.17 -34.22
N LEU A 329 6.18 -28.48 -34.24
CA LEU A 329 6.48 -29.26 -33.02
C LEU A 329 7.64 -28.68 -32.19
N THR A 330 8.58 -27.97 -32.83
CA THR A 330 9.69 -27.26 -32.17
C THR A 330 9.24 -25.98 -31.49
N GLY A 331 8.33 -25.21 -32.11
CA GLY A 331 7.69 -24.06 -31.46
C GLY A 331 6.79 -24.47 -30.30
N ALA A 332 5.98 -25.51 -30.49
CA ALA A 332 5.14 -26.10 -29.46
C ALA A 332 5.95 -26.66 -28.28
N ARG A 333 7.08 -27.32 -28.54
CA ARG A 333 8.06 -27.71 -27.52
C ARG A 333 8.49 -26.51 -26.67
N ARG A 334 8.93 -25.41 -27.29
CA ARG A 334 9.40 -24.21 -26.57
C ARG A 334 8.28 -23.54 -25.78
N LEU A 335 7.05 -23.55 -26.30
CA LEU A 335 5.87 -23.07 -25.58
C LEU A 335 5.58 -23.91 -24.32
N VAL A 336 5.61 -25.24 -24.41
CA VAL A 336 5.47 -26.16 -23.28
C VAL A 336 6.59 -25.97 -22.25
N GLU A 337 7.84 -25.83 -22.68
CA GLU A 337 8.99 -25.54 -21.80
C GLU A 337 8.85 -24.19 -21.07
N THR A 338 8.28 -23.17 -21.74
CA THR A 338 8.04 -21.84 -21.17
C THR A 338 6.89 -21.85 -20.16
N ILE A 339 5.78 -22.53 -20.45
CA ILE A 339 4.57 -22.56 -19.60
C ILE A 339 4.78 -23.43 -18.35
N PHE A 340 5.42 -24.60 -18.50
CA PHE A 340 5.44 -25.61 -17.44
C PHE A 340 6.76 -25.75 -16.70
N LEU A 341 7.88 -25.36 -17.32
CA LEU A 341 9.24 -25.55 -16.78
C LEU A 341 9.98 -24.23 -16.50
N ASP A 342 9.27 -23.10 -16.51
CA ASP A 342 9.75 -21.76 -16.13
C ASP A 342 11.04 -21.34 -16.88
N SER A 343 11.21 -21.85 -18.12
CA SER A 343 12.39 -21.62 -18.96
C SER A 343 12.38 -20.21 -19.54
N LYS A 344 13.43 -19.43 -19.24
CA LYS A 344 13.54 -18.03 -19.71
C LYS A 344 13.67 -17.98 -21.25
N PRO A 345 12.93 -17.08 -21.94
CA PRO A 345 13.17 -16.81 -23.35
C PRO A 345 14.56 -16.20 -23.52
N LEU A 346 15.42 -16.87 -24.29
CA LEU A 346 16.77 -16.42 -24.63
C LEU A 346 16.75 -15.71 -26.00
N GLN A 347 17.69 -14.78 -26.22
CA GLN A 347 17.87 -14.13 -27.52
C GLN A 347 18.27 -15.15 -28.61
N ARG A 348 18.06 -14.78 -29.88
CA ARG A 348 18.53 -15.58 -31.03
C ARG A 348 20.06 -15.75 -30.97
N GLY A 349 20.57 -16.93 -31.32
CA GLY A 349 21.99 -17.17 -31.57
C GLY A 349 22.67 -18.27 -30.73
N ALA A 350 22.28 -18.49 -29.46
CA ALA A 350 23.03 -19.40 -28.58
C ALA A 350 22.60 -20.89 -28.70
N PRO A 351 23.50 -21.83 -29.06
CA PRO A 351 23.20 -23.26 -29.09
C PRO A 351 23.14 -23.86 -27.68
N ARG A 352 22.32 -24.91 -27.47
CA ARG A 352 22.24 -25.64 -26.18
C ARG A 352 21.90 -27.13 -26.35
N ARG A 353 22.57 -27.97 -25.55
CA ARG A 353 22.31 -29.42 -25.43
C ARG A 353 20.83 -29.73 -25.18
N THR A 354 20.30 -30.70 -25.91
CA THR A 354 18.89 -31.08 -25.97
C THR A 354 18.43 -31.89 -24.76
N ARG A 355 18.08 -31.22 -23.64
CA ARG A 355 17.37 -31.89 -22.53
C ARG A 355 16.13 -32.62 -23.07
N ARG A 356 15.98 -33.92 -22.79
CA ARG A 356 14.76 -34.68 -23.11
C ARG A 356 13.60 -34.16 -22.26
N LEU A 357 12.46 -33.87 -22.89
CA LEU A 357 11.23 -33.51 -22.17
C LEU A 357 10.64 -34.77 -21.51
N PRO A 358 10.15 -34.70 -20.26
CA PRO A 358 9.43 -35.81 -19.64
C PRO A 358 8.20 -36.21 -20.48
N ALA A 359 7.95 -37.51 -20.61
CA ALA A 359 6.98 -38.07 -21.57
C ALA A 359 5.58 -37.43 -21.52
N ARG A 360 5.10 -37.03 -20.34
CA ARG A 360 3.82 -36.30 -20.18
C ARG A 360 3.81 -35.00 -20.99
N TYR A 361 4.86 -34.18 -20.90
CA TYR A 361 4.97 -32.92 -21.62
C TYR A 361 5.30 -33.13 -23.11
N TRP A 362 6.04 -34.18 -23.45
CA TRP A 362 6.33 -34.54 -24.85
C TRP A 362 5.07 -34.85 -25.66
N ARG A 363 4.09 -35.51 -25.05
CA ARG A 363 2.77 -35.82 -25.64
C ARG A 363 1.84 -34.61 -25.78
N MET A 364 2.12 -33.48 -25.10
CA MET A 364 1.31 -32.27 -25.22
C MET A 364 1.56 -31.49 -26.52
N ARG A 365 2.71 -31.72 -27.18
CA ARG A 365 3.18 -30.90 -28.30
C ARG A 365 2.16 -30.71 -29.44
N PRO A 366 1.39 -31.72 -29.91
CA PRO A 366 0.41 -31.51 -30.97
C PRO A 366 -0.65 -30.45 -30.63
N LEU A 367 -1.25 -30.50 -29.43
CA LEU A 367 -2.24 -29.51 -28.99
C LEU A 367 -1.65 -28.10 -28.80
N PHE A 368 -0.35 -28.00 -28.47
CA PHE A 368 0.35 -26.71 -28.40
C PHE A 368 0.87 -26.23 -29.76
N GLN A 369 0.95 -27.11 -30.77
CA GLN A 369 1.19 -26.74 -32.17
C GLN A 369 -0.10 -26.24 -32.81
N GLU A 370 -1.22 -26.93 -32.61
CA GLU A 370 -2.57 -26.50 -32.99
C GLU A 370 -2.86 -25.09 -32.43
N LEU A 371 -2.59 -24.87 -31.14
CA LEU A 371 -2.72 -23.54 -30.51
C LEU A 371 -1.83 -22.45 -31.16
N LEU A 372 -0.67 -22.80 -31.72
CA LEU A 372 0.19 -21.86 -32.44
C LEU A 372 -0.29 -21.60 -33.88
N GLY A 373 -0.80 -22.62 -34.59
CA GLY A 373 -1.48 -22.44 -35.87
C GLY A 373 -2.72 -21.56 -35.73
N ASN A 374 -3.56 -21.87 -34.75
CA ASN A 374 -4.73 -21.09 -34.36
C ASN A 374 -4.38 -19.64 -33.95
N HIS A 375 -3.18 -19.40 -33.41
CA HIS A 375 -2.70 -18.03 -33.15
C HIS A 375 -2.37 -17.29 -34.45
N ALA A 376 -1.60 -17.93 -35.34
CA ALA A 376 -1.16 -17.35 -36.61
C ALA A 376 -2.34 -17.02 -37.55
N GLN A 377 -3.37 -17.87 -37.57
CA GLN A 377 -4.57 -17.71 -38.39
C GLN A 377 -5.66 -16.82 -37.76
N CYS A 378 -5.46 -16.26 -36.56
CA CYS A 378 -6.52 -15.51 -35.87
C CYS A 378 -6.62 -14.05 -36.35
N PRO A 379 -7.73 -13.61 -37.00
CA PRO A 379 -7.87 -12.24 -37.48
C PRO A 379 -8.30 -11.30 -36.33
N TYR A 380 -7.36 -10.99 -35.44
CA TYR A 380 -7.60 -10.17 -34.26
C TYR A 380 -8.23 -8.79 -34.58
N GLY A 381 -7.91 -8.20 -35.74
CA GLY A 381 -8.47 -6.92 -36.20
C GLY A 381 -9.96 -6.99 -36.51
N GLU A 382 -10.42 -8.04 -37.20
CA GLU A 382 -11.85 -8.28 -37.47
C GLU A 382 -12.61 -8.54 -36.17
N LEU A 383 -12.06 -9.37 -35.29
CA LEU A 383 -12.67 -9.67 -34.00
C LEU A 383 -12.82 -8.39 -33.15
N LEU A 384 -11.86 -7.47 -33.24
CA LEU A 384 -11.95 -6.17 -32.58
C LEU A 384 -13.03 -5.28 -33.23
N ARG A 385 -13.09 -5.19 -34.57
CA ARG A 385 -14.14 -4.45 -35.28
C ARG A 385 -15.54 -4.99 -34.94
N LYS A 386 -15.73 -6.32 -34.97
CA LYS A 386 -17.02 -7.01 -34.74
C LYS A 386 -17.51 -6.96 -33.29
N HIS A 387 -16.61 -6.85 -32.30
CA HIS A 387 -17.00 -6.86 -30.88
C HIS A 387 -16.79 -5.53 -30.15
N CYS A 388 -15.95 -4.64 -30.68
CA CYS A 388 -15.71 -3.27 -30.20
C CYS A 388 -15.67 -2.29 -31.39
N PRO A 389 -16.79 -2.13 -32.13
CA PRO A 389 -16.87 -1.19 -33.25
C PRO A 389 -16.60 0.24 -32.77
N LEU A 390 -16.03 1.05 -33.66
CA LEU A 390 -16.08 2.50 -33.51
C LEU A 390 -17.46 2.95 -33.99
N ARG A 391 -18.06 3.92 -33.32
CA ARG A 391 -19.20 4.65 -33.90
C ARG A 391 -18.62 5.64 -34.91
N ALA A 392 -19.18 5.69 -36.11
CA ALA A 392 -18.95 6.83 -37.00
C ALA A 392 -19.37 8.12 -36.26
N ALA A 393 -18.67 9.22 -36.51
CA ALA A 393 -19.26 10.53 -36.23
C ALA A 393 -20.48 10.68 -37.14
N ALA A 394 -21.59 11.19 -36.60
CA ALA A 394 -22.71 11.56 -37.44
C ALA A 394 -22.27 12.77 -38.27
N THR A 395 -22.08 12.59 -39.57
CA THR A 395 -22.02 13.71 -40.50
C THR A 395 -23.34 14.48 -40.39
N PRO A 396 -23.30 15.83 -40.22
CA PRO A 396 -24.53 16.61 -40.30
C PRO A 396 -25.11 16.43 -41.70
N VAL A 397 -26.39 16.09 -41.78
CA VAL A 397 -27.09 15.89 -43.05
C VAL A 397 -27.21 17.26 -43.73
N LYS A 398 -26.47 17.49 -44.81
CA LYS A 398 -26.79 18.57 -45.74
C LYS A 398 -28.10 18.20 -46.43
N ALA A 399 -29.11 19.06 -46.29
CA ALA A 399 -30.34 18.96 -47.05
C ALA A 399 -30.07 19.21 -48.55
N ALA A 400 -30.95 18.70 -49.41
CA ALA A 400 -30.81 18.80 -50.86
C ALA A 400 -31.45 20.09 -51.42
N VAL A 401 -30.78 20.69 -52.41
CA VAL A 401 -31.36 21.53 -53.47
C VAL A 401 -30.63 21.14 -54.77
N LEU A 402 -31.29 21.28 -55.92
CA LEU A 402 -30.83 20.81 -57.23
C LEU A 402 -29.77 21.73 -57.87
N GLY A 403 -29.02 21.19 -58.84
CA GLY A 403 -28.14 21.94 -59.74
C GLY A 403 -27.33 21.01 -60.65
N SER A 404 -27.56 21.04 -61.96
CA SER A 404 -26.89 20.21 -62.98
C SER A 404 -25.80 21.00 -63.72
N GLY A 405 -24.67 20.37 -64.06
CA GLY A 405 -23.65 21.04 -64.90
C GLY A 405 -22.27 20.35 -65.02
N ASP A 406 -22.20 19.33 -65.87
CA ASP A 406 -21.07 18.97 -66.75
C ASP A 406 -19.62 18.71 -66.20
N GLN A 407 -18.67 18.51 -67.12
CA GLN A 407 -17.34 17.90 -66.97
C GLN A 407 -16.20 18.91 -66.69
N GLY A 408 -15.05 18.43 -66.21
CA GLY A 408 -13.80 19.21 -66.19
C GLY A 408 -12.64 18.58 -65.42
N CYS A 409 -11.47 18.46 -66.06
CA CYS A 409 -10.25 17.90 -65.46
C CYS A 409 -9.49 18.86 -64.53
N GLY A 410 -8.84 18.28 -63.51
CA GLY A 410 -7.47 18.64 -63.12
C GLY A 410 -7.25 19.87 -62.23
N GLY A 411 -6.67 19.64 -61.03
CA GLY A 411 -6.14 20.71 -60.18
C GLY A 411 -5.49 20.19 -58.91
N VAL A 412 -4.21 20.51 -58.68
CA VAL A 412 -3.49 20.13 -57.44
C VAL A 412 -3.78 21.17 -56.36
N GLY A 413 -4.53 20.79 -55.33
CA GLY A 413 -4.87 21.66 -54.21
C GLY A 413 -4.91 20.91 -52.88
N VAL A 414 -3.76 20.78 -52.20
CA VAL A 414 -3.70 20.21 -50.84
C VAL A 414 -4.10 21.29 -49.82
N CYS A 415 -5.35 21.71 -49.87
CA CYS A 415 -5.96 22.49 -48.80
C CYS A 415 -6.09 21.59 -47.57
N ALA A 416 -5.15 21.75 -46.62
CA ALA A 416 -5.20 21.04 -45.36
C ALA A 416 -6.47 21.45 -44.60
N GLN A 417 -7.47 20.57 -44.56
CA GLN A 417 -8.68 20.83 -43.78
C GLN A 417 -8.30 21.05 -42.32
N GLU A 418 -8.66 22.21 -41.78
CA GLU A 418 -8.64 22.46 -40.35
C GLU A 418 -9.64 21.52 -39.69
N GLU A 419 -9.17 20.36 -39.24
CA GLU A 419 -10.00 19.42 -38.50
C GLU A 419 -10.58 20.13 -37.27
N ASP A 420 -11.90 20.34 -37.22
CA ASP A 420 -12.60 20.90 -36.05
C ASP A 420 -12.03 20.30 -34.76
N THR A 421 -11.42 21.16 -33.94
CA THR A 421 -10.73 20.79 -32.70
C THR A 421 -11.59 21.04 -31.46
N GLY A 422 -12.85 21.47 -31.64
CA GLY A 422 -13.69 21.98 -30.59
C GLY A 422 -13.99 20.99 -29.44
N PRO A 423 -14.44 21.50 -28.28
CA PRO A 423 -14.90 20.68 -27.16
C PRO A 423 -15.88 19.54 -27.52
N PRO A 424 -16.81 19.68 -28.50
CA PRO A 424 -17.71 18.59 -28.90
C PRO A 424 -16.97 17.34 -29.37
N ARG A 425 -15.92 17.47 -30.20
CA ARG A 425 -15.17 16.33 -30.74
C ARG A 425 -14.42 15.57 -29.64
N LEU A 426 -13.87 16.31 -28.67
CA LEU A 426 -13.23 15.71 -27.49
C LEU A 426 -14.25 14.96 -26.62
N ALA A 427 -15.44 15.52 -26.38
CA ALA A 427 -16.51 14.84 -25.65
C ALA A 427 -17.00 13.57 -26.38
N GLN A 428 -17.19 13.63 -27.70
CA GLN A 428 -17.55 12.47 -28.52
C GLN A 428 -16.53 11.33 -28.37
N LEU A 429 -15.22 11.62 -28.51
CA LEU A 429 -14.15 10.62 -28.36
C LEU A 429 -14.08 10.04 -26.95
N LEU A 430 -14.37 10.83 -25.91
CA LEU A 430 -14.45 10.36 -24.52
C LEU A 430 -15.61 9.36 -24.30
N HIS A 431 -16.72 9.52 -25.04
CA HIS A 431 -17.84 8.57 -25.03
C HIS A 431 -17.60 7.29 -25.86
N GLN A 432 -16.61 7.23 -26.75
CA GLN A 432 -16.29 6.04 -27.57
C GLN A 432 -15.57 4.91 -26.79
N HIS A 433 -15.69 4.84 -25.47
CA HIS A 433 -15.07 3.79 -24.66
C HIS A 433 -15.77 2.42 -24.85
N SER A 434 -15.01 1.34 -24.97
CA SER A 434 -15.56 -0.01 -25.05
C SER A 434 -16.11 -0.48 -23.70
N SER A 435 -17.38 -0.88 -23.65
CA SER A 435 -17.98 -1.46 -22.45
C SER A 435 -17.31 -2.80 -22.08
N SER A 436 -17.34 -3.18 -20.80
CA SER A 436 -16.84 -4.50 -20.38
C SER A 436 -17.59 -5.67 -21.05
N ARG A 437 -18.82 -5.46 -21.56
CA ARG A 437 -19.54 -6.45 -22.38
C ARG A 437 -18.88 -6.63 -23.76
N HIS A 438 -18.48 -5.54 -24.40
CA HIS A 438 -17.82 -5.52 -25.71
C HIS A 438 -16.41 -6.13 -25.62
N VAL A 439 -15.63 -5.70 -24.62
CA VAL A 439 -14.29 -6.28 -24.33
C VAL A 439 -14.38 -7.77 -23.99
N TYR A 440 -15.40 -8.22 -23.26
CA TYR A 440 -15.65 -9.65 -23.04
C TYR A 440 -15.99 -10.40 -24.33
N GLY A 441 -16.79 -9.80 -25.22
CA GLY A 441 -17.10 -10.36 -26.54
C GLY A 441 -15.85 -10.64 -27.35
N PHE A 442 -14.97 -9.63 -27.48
CA PHE A 442 -13.66 -9.73 -28.12
C PHE A 442 -12.81 -10.85 -27.49
N LEU A 443 -12.56 -10.79 -26.17
CA LEU A 443 -11.72 -11.79 -25.50
C LEU A 443 -12.30 -13.21 -25.61
N ARG A 444 -13.62 -13.38 -25.56
CA ARG A 444 -14.29 -14.68 -25.75
C ARG A 444 -14.07 -15.24 -27.15
N ALA A 445 -14.15 -14.42 -28.19
CA ALA A 445 -13.88 -14.86 -29.56
C ALA A 445 -12.40 -15.24 -29.75
N CYS A 446 -11.48 -14.39 -29.28
CA CYS A 446 -10.03 -14.64 -29.32
C CYS A 446 -9.59 -15.88 -28.52
N LEU A 447 -10.28 -16.23 -27.44
CA LEU A 447 -10.01 -17.45 -26.66
C LEU A 447 -10.57 -18.71 -27.33
N ARG A 448 -11.75 -18.61 -27.97
CA ARG A 448 -12.38 -19.72 -28.70
C ARG A 448 -11.68 -20.08 -30.00
N ARG A 449 -11.15 -19.09 -30.72
CA ARG A 449 -10.30 -19.34 -31.89
C ARG A 449 -8.90 -19.83 -31.50
N LEU A 450 -8.29 -19.29 -30.43
CA LEU A 450 -6.96 -19.73 -30.02
C LEU A 450 -6.91 -21.17 -29.49
N VAL A 451 -7.74 -21.51 -28.50
CA VAL A 451 -7.47 -22.65 -27.61
C VAL A 451 -8.23 -23.91 -28.05
N PRO A 452 -7.52 -24.97 -28.49
CA PRO A 452 -8.11 -26.26 -28.89
C PRO A 452 -9.12 -26.82 -27.90
N ALA A 453 -10.17 -27.46 -28.41
CA ALA A 453 -11.17 -28.16 -27.60
C ALA A 453 -10.52 -29.19 -26.65
N GLY A 454 -9.49 -29.91 -27.14
CA GLY A 454 -8.73 -30.87 -26.36
C GLY A 454 -8.03 -30.28 -25.12
N LEU A 455 -7.56 -29.02 -25.17
CA LEU A 455 -6.93 -28.38 -24.01
C LEU A 455 -7.94 -28.02 -22.91
N TRP A 456 -9.18 -27.72 -23.26
CA TRP A 456 -10.26 -27.52 -22.28
C TRP A 456 -10.74 -28.83 -21.64
N GLY A 457 -10.68 -29.94 -22.38
CA GLY A 457 -11.26 -31.23 -21.99
C GLY A 457 -12.80 -31.28 -22.08
N SER A 458 -13.48 -30.22 -21.63
CA SER A 458 -14.93 -30.10 -21.79
C SER A 458 -15.45 -28.66 -21.89
N ARG A 459 -16.64 -28.52 -22.50
CA ARG A 459 -17.41 -27.26 -22.56
C ARG A 459 -17.70 -26.66 -21.17
N HIS A 460 -17.67 -27.46 -20.10
CA HIS A 460 -17.76 -26.96 -18.72
C HIS A 460 -16.53 -26.12 -18.36
N ASN A 461 -15.32 -26.65 -18.58
CA ASN A 461 -14.07 -25.95 -18.26
C ASN A 461 -13.91 -24.64 -19.06
N GLU A 462 -14.26 -24.63 -20.35
CA GLU A 462 -14.32 -23.42 -21.19
C GLU A 462 -15.23 -22.36 -20.55
N ARG A 463 -16.49 -22.71 -20.24
CA ARG A 463 -17.47 -21.81 -19.60
C ARG A 463 -17.00 -21.32 -18.23
N ARG A 464 -16.32 -22.16 -17.43
CA ARG A 464 -15.73 -21.80 -16.14
C ARG A 464 -14.60 -20.77 -16.29
N PHE A 465 -13.70 -20.96 -17.26
CA PHE A 465 -12.62 -20.00 -17.54
C PHE A 465 -13.18 -18.66 -18.05
N LEU A 466 -14.10 -18.69 -19.01
CA LEU A 466 -14.74 -17.49 -19.55
C LEU A 466 -15.50 -16.69 -18.48
N LYS A 467 -16.13 -17.35 -17.50
CA LYS A 467 -16.74 -16.66 -16.34
C LYS A 467 -15.69 -15.94 -15.48
N ASN A 468 -14.48 -16.49 -15.35
CA ASN A 468 -13.37 -15.82 -14.68
C ASN A 468 -12.77 -14.68 -15.53
N VAL A 469 -12.75 -14.78 -16.86
CA VAL A 469 -12.38 -13.65 -17.76
C VAL A 469 -13.37 -12.49 -17.61
N ARG A 470 -14.69 -12.77 -17.65
CA ARG A 470 -15.73 -11.75 -17.43
C ARG A 470 -15.63 -11.10 -16.05
N LYS A 471 -15.28 -11.86 -15.01
CA LYS A 471 -14.98 -11.33 -13.67
C LYS A 471 -13.76 -10.41 -13.72
N PHE A 472 -12.65 -10.86 -14.31
CA PHE A 472 -11.35 -10.16 -14.29
C PHE A 472 -11.44 -8.74 -14.87
N ILE A 473 -12.10 -8.55 -16.01
CA ILE A 473 -12.29 -7.23 -16.62
C ILE A 473 -13.25 -6.31 -15.87
N SER A 474 -14.11 -6.86 -15.00
CA SER A 474 -14.99 -6.10 -14.09
C SER A 474 -14.35 -5.79 -12.73
N LEU A 475 -13.12 -6.25 -12.50
CA LEU A 475 -12.38 -5.89 -11.29
C LEU A 475 -11.82 -4.48 -11.41
N GLY A 476 -11.85 -3.73 -10.31
CA GLY A 476 -11.31 -2.38 -10.26
C GLY A 476 -9.77 -2.30 -10.31
N LYS A 477 -9.28 -1.06 -10.26
CA LYS A 477 -7.86 -0.71 -10.19
C LYS A 477 -7.12 -1.44 -9.06
N TYR A 478 -5.98 -2.04 -9.41
CA TYR A 478 -5.09 -2.86 -8.56
C TYR A 478 -5.71 -4.12 -7.92
N ALA A 479 -6.91 -4.53 -8.34
CA ALA A 479 -7.50 -5.79 -7.91
C ALA A 479 -6.76 -7.02 -8.46
N LYS A 480 -6.90 -8.15 -7.74
CA LYS A 480 -6.15 -9.40 -7.98
C LYS A 480 -7.08 -10.59 -8.17
N LEU A 481 -6.81 -11.38 -9.20
CA LEU A 481 -7.38 -12.71 -9.41
C LEU A 481 -6.40 -13.74 -8.83
N LEU A 482 -6.86 -14.59 -7.90
CA LEU A 482 -6.02 -15.62 -7.27
C LEU A 482 -6.15 -16.98 -7.98
N SER A 483 -5.09 -17.78 -7.97
CA SER A 483 -5.00 -19.05 -8.70
C SER A 483 -6.11 -20.04 -8.30
N GLN A 484 -6.45 -20.06 -7.01
CA GLN A 484 -7.55 -20.86 -6.46
C GLN A 484 -8.92 -20.49 -7.04
N GLU A 485 -9.15 -19.24 -7.48
CA GLU A 485 -10.41 -18.86 -8.14
C GLU A 485 -10.48 -19.37 -9.58
N LEU A 486 -9.31 -19.54 -10.21
CA LEU A 486 -9.17 -19.94 -11.60
C LEU A 486 -9.31 -21.45 -11.77
N SER A 487 -8.79 -22.26 -10.84
CA SER A 487 -8.99 -23.71 -10.78
C SER A 487 -10.33 -24.13 -10.13
N TRP A 488 -11.03 -23.22 -9.42
CA TRP A 488 -12.25 -23.57 -8.68
C TRP A 488 -13.33 -24.23 -9.55
N LYS A 489 -13.69 -25.48 -9.23
CA LYS A 489 -14.64 -26.31 -9.99
C LYS A 489 -14.27 -26.52 -11.47
N MET A 490 -12.97 -26.54 -11.80
CA MET A 490 -12.51 -27.16 -13.05
C MET A 490 -12.56 -28.69 -12.90
N LYS A 491 -13.02 -29.39 -13.94
CA LYS A 491 -12.97 -30.84 -14.00
C LYS A 491 -11.64 -31.27 -14.60
N VAL A 492 -10.75 -31.81 -13.76
CA VAL A 492 -9.37 -32.18 -14.14
C VAL A 492 -9.32 -33.49 -14.93
N GLN A 493 -10.32 -34.38 -14.73
CA GLN A 493 -10.39 -35.69 -15.39
C GLN A 493 -10.75 -35.55 -16.88
N ASP A 494 -11.62 -34.61 -17.25
CA ASP A 494 -12.00 -34.28 -18.64
C ASP A 494 -10.79 -33.94 -19.53
N CYS A 495 -9.69 -33.44 -18.95
CA CYS A 495 -8.50 -33.01 -19.67
C CYS A 495 -7.58 -34.21 -20.00
N ALA A 496 -7.93 -34.98 -21.03
CA ALA A 496 -7.19 -36.17 -21.47
C ALA A 496 -5.67 -35.93 -21.63
N TRP A 497 -5.26 -34.75 -22.11
CA TRP A 497 -3.84 -34.34 -22.27
C TRP A 497 -3.01 -34.29 -20.97
N LEU A 498 -3.66 -34.34 -19.81
CA LEU A 498 -2.98 -34.44 -18.51
C LEU A 498 -2.64 -35.89 -18.12
N CYS A 499 -3.18 -36.90 -18.79
CA CYS A 499 -3.07 -38.31 -18.39
C CYS A 499 -1.71 -38.94 -18.78
N ARG A 500 -1.21 -39.84 -17.92
CA ARG A 500 0.01 -40.63 -18.20
C ARG A 500 -0.30 -41.88 -19.05
N SER A 501 -1.50 -42.42 -18.88
CA SER A 501 -2.11 -43.50 -19.67
C SER A 501 -3.62 -43.26 -19.75
N PRO A 502 -4.29 -43.60 -20.87
CA PRO A 502 -5.75 -43.75 -20.93
C PRO A 502 -6.25 -44.91 -20.06
N GLY A 503 -7.57 -45.03 -19.86
CA GLY A 503 -8.24 -46.24 -19.34
C GLY A 503 -8.16 -46.54 -17.83
N GLY A 504 -7.20 -45.99 -17.09
CA GLY A 504 -7.02 -46.31 -15.66
C GLY A 504 -8.19 -45.84 -14.75
N ARG A 505 -9.10 -46.75 -14.37
CA ARG A 505 -10.33 -46.46 -13.59
C ARG A 505 -10.09 -45.82 -12.20
N ARG A 506 -8.91 -45.98 -11.59
CA ARG A 506 -8.58 -45.44 -10.25
C ARG A 506 -7.30 -44.58 -10.31
N VAL A 507 -7.41 -43.29 -10.00
CA VAL A 507 -6.30 -42.32 -10.08
C VAL A 507 -5.75 -41.99 -8.68
N PRO A 508 -4.47 -42.22 -8.38
CA PRO A 508 -3.89 -41.88 -7.07
C PRO A 508 -3.95 -40.38 -6.76
N ALA A 509 -4.18 -40.02 -5.50
CA ALA A 509 -4.34 -38.63 -5.06
C ALA A 509 -3.12 -37.74 -5.38
N ALA A 510 -1.89 -38.29 -5.35
CA ALA A 510 -0.67 -37.59 -5.75
C ALA A 510 -0.64 -37.25 -7.25
N GLU A 511 -1.08 -38.18 -8.11
CA GLU A 511 -1.21 -37.97 -9.55
C GLU A 511 -2.34 -36.96 -9.85
N HIS A 512 -3.45 -37.01 -9.11
CA HIS A 512 -4.52 -36.01 -9.26
C HIS A 512 -4.01 -34.59 -8.93
N ARG A 513 -3.32 -34.42 -7.79
CA ARG A 513 -2.70 -33.13 -7.40
C ARG A 513 -1.66 -32.64 -8.41
N LEU A 514 -0.95 -33.55 -9.07
CA LEU A 514 -0.02 -33.20 -10.15
C LEU A 514 -0.76 -32.71 -11.40
N ARG A 515 -1.87 -33.36 -11.79
CA ARG A 515 -2.73 -32.89 -12.89
C ARG A 515 -3.38 -31.53 -12.57
N GLU A 516 -3.86 -31.34 -11.34
CA GLU A 516 -4.33 -30.03 -10.85
C GLU A 516 -3.26 -28.94 -11.01
N ALA A 517 -2.01 -29.22 -10.60
CA ALA A 517 -0.91 -28.27 -10.67
C ALA A 517 -0.51 -27.93 -12.13
N VAL A 518 -0.50 -28.91 -13.03
CA VAL A 518 -0.22 -28.70 -14.46
C VAL A 518 -1.35 -27.89 -15.12
N LEU A 519 -2.62 -28.26 -14.90
CA LEU A 519 -3.77 -27.50 -15.41
C LEU A 519 -3.76 -26.07 -14.86
N ALA A 520 -3.47 -25.89 -13.57
CA ALA A 520 -3.32 -24.58 -12.96
C ALA A 520 -2.23 -23.75 -13.64
N LYS A 521 -1.03 -24.30 -13.93
CA LYS A 521 0.02 -23.58 -14.69
C LYS A 521 -0.50 -23.09 -16.04
N PHE A 522 -1.14 -23.94 -16.83
CA PHE A 522 -1.70 -23.57 -18.14
C PHE A 522 -2.75 -22.45 -18.03
N LEU A 523 -3.75 -22.61 -17.16
CA LEU A 523 -4.79 -21.59 -16.97
C LEU A 523 -4.20 -20.26 -16.45
N CYS A 524 -3.19 -20.33 -15.57
CA CYS A 524 -2.52 -19.14 -15.04
C CYS A 524 -1.75 -18.38 -16.14
N TRP A 525 -1.07 -19.08 -17.05
CA TRP A 525 -0.45 -18.48 -18.23
C TRP A 525 -1.50 -17.88 -19.19
N LEU A 526 -2.58 -18.62 -19.48
CA LEU A 526 -3.61 -18.16 -20.41
C LEU A 526 -4.29 -16.87 -19.92
N MET A 527 -4.53 -16.74 -18.61
CA MET A 527 -5.06 -15.53 -17.99
C MET A 527 -3.99 -14.43 -17.82
N GLY A 528 -2.87 -14.73 -17.19
CA GLY A 528 -1.85 -13.76 -16.78
C GLY A 528 -0.89 -13.32 -17.88
N THR A 529 -0.83 -14.03 -19.00
CA THR A 529 0.02 -13.74 -20.16
C THR A 529 -0.81 -13.41 -21.40
N TYR A 530 -1.67 -14.33 -21.89
CA TYR A 530 -2.41 -14.10 -23.14
C TYR A 530 -3.55 -13.08 -23.00
N VAL A 531 -4.50 -13.28 -22.07
CA VAL A 531 -5.62 -12.33 -21.86
C VAL A 531 -5.10 -10.94 -21.44
N VAL A 532 -4.03 -10.89 -20.64
CA VAL A 532 -3.35 -9.64 -20.28
C VAL A 532 -2.69 -8.95 -21.48
N GLU A 533 -1.97 -9.65 -22.37
CA GLU A 533 -1.37 -8.99 -23.55
C GLU A 533 -2.43 -8.55 -24.57
N LEU A 534 -3.52 -9.30 -24.76
CA LEU A 534 -4.67 -8.82 -25.58
C LEU A 534 -5.19 -7.47 -25.07
N LEU A 535 -5.41 -7.34 -23.75
CA LEU A 535 -5.83 -6.06 -23.16
C LEU A 535 -4.77 -4.96 -23.35
N ARG A 536 -3.48 -5.29 -23.25
CA ARG A 536 -2.36 -4.34 -23.40
C ARG A 536 -2.14 -3.87 -24.85
N SER A 537 -2.41 -4.73 -25.82
CA SER A 537 -2.20 -4.47 -27.26
C SER A 537 -3.34 -3.73 -27.92
N PHE A 538 -4.59 -4.10 -27.64
CA PHE A 538 -5.75 -3.54 -28.34
C PHE A 538 -6.44 -2.38 -27.60
N PHE A 539 -6.22 -2.24 -26.28
CA PHE A 539 -6.86 -1.20 -25.47
C PHE A 539 -5.86 -0.36 -24.68
N TYR A 540 -6.15 0.93 -24.51
CA TYR A 540 -5.60 1.75 -23.43
C TYR A 540 -6.59 1.70 -22.26
N VAL A 541 -6.11 1.22 -21.10
CA VAL A 541 -6.95 1.06 -19.91
C VAL A 541 -6.54 2.03 -18.81
N THR A 542 -7.51 2.80 -18.34
CA THR A 542 -7.35 3.85 -17.32
C THR A 542 -8.60 3.96 -16.44
N GLU A 543 -8.45 4.46 -15.23
CA GLU A 543 -9.54 5.07 -14.46
C GLU A 543 -9.88 6.48 -14.97
N THR A 544 -10.96 7.08 -14.45
CA THR A 544 -11.31 8.51 -14.62
C THR A 544 -11.18 9.26 -13.30
N THR A 545 -11.23 10.60 -13.33
CA THR A 545 -11.20 11.44 -12.11
C THR A 545 -12.35 11.15 -11.14
N PHE A 546 -13.55 10.88 -11.68
CA PHE A 546 -14.80 10.73 -10.93
C PHE A 546 -15.06 9.26 -10.51
N GLN A 547 -14.85 8.29 -11.41
CA GLN A 547 -15.04 6.86 -11.11
C GLN A 547 -13.71 6.18 -10.73
N LYS A 548 -13.04 6.73 -9.70
CA LYS A 548 -11.64 6.48 -9.25
C LYS A 548 -11.08 5.05 -9.34
N ASN A 549 -11.88 4.01 -9.12
CA ASN A 549 -11.43 2.60 -9.15
C ASN A 549 -11.98 1.79 -10.34
N GLN A 550 -12.90 2.35 -11.14
CA GLN A 550 -13.47 1.69 -12.32
C GLN A 550 -12.48 1.76 -13.50
N LEU A 551 -12.50 0.75 -14.36
CA LEU A 551 -11.61 0.66 -15.52
C LEU A 551 -12.39 0.95 -16.80
N PHE A 552 -11.89 1.91 -17.59
CA PHE A 552 -12.39 2.28 -18.89
C PHE A 552 -11.44 1.74 -19.97
N PHE A 553 -12.00 1.18 -21.03
CA PHE A 553 -11.25 0.48 -22.09
C PHE A 553 -11.39 1.26 -23.40
N PHE A 554 -10.46 2.18 -23.65
CA PHE A 554 -10.39 2.89 -24.94
C PHE A 554 -9.65 2.03 -25.96
N ARG A 555 -10.07 2.02 -27.21
CA ARG A 555 -9.28 1.44 -28.32
C ARG A 555 -8.01 2.29 -28.56
N LYS A 556 -6.91 1.71 -29.07
CA LYS A 556 -5.65 2.48 -29.22
C LYS A 556 -5.81 3.65 -30.19
N SER A 557 -6.55 3.45 -31.28
CA SER A 557 -6.93 4.48 -32.25
C SER A 557 -7.54 5.71 -31.57
N VAL A 558 -8.67 5.51 -30.90
CA VAL A 558 -9.39 6.53 -30.11
C VAL A 558 -8.49 7.17 -29.05
N TRP A 559 -7.72 6.37 -28.31
CA TRP A 559 -6.83 6.92 -27.28
C TRP A 559 -5.69 7.75 -27.87
N SER A 560 -5.16 7.40 -29.05
CA SER A 560 -4.11 8.17 -29.72
C SER A 560 -4.62 9.56 -30.15
N GLN A 561 -5.87 9.64 -30.63
CA GLN A 561 -6.54 10.91 -30.94
C GLN A 561 -6.82 11.74 -29.68
N LEU A 562 -7.39 11.11 -28.63
CA LEU A 562 -7.55 11.76 -27.33
C LEU A 562 -6.21 12.30 -26.79
N GLN A 563 -5.14 11.51 -26.91
CA GLN A 563 -3.82 11.90 -26.44
C GLN A 563 -3.20 13.02 -27.28
N SER A 564 -3.41 13.09 -28.61
CA SER A 564 -2.90 14.21 -29.41
C SER A 564 -3.63 15.52 -29.11
N ILE A 565 -4.97 15.49 -28.98
CA ILE A 565 -5.77 16.65 -28.55
C ILE A 565 -5.33 17.10 -27.15
N GLY A 566 -5.20 16.16 -26.20
CA GLY A 566 -4.75 16.45 -24.83
C GLY A 566 -3.31 16.98 -24.75
N ILE A 567 -2.43 16.57 -25.67
CA ILE A 567 -1.07 17.11 -25.80
C ILE A 567 -1.14 18.57 -26.26
N ARG A 568 -1.88 18.89 -27.34
CA ARG A 568 -2.05 20.28 -27.83
C ARG A 568 -2.60 21.19 -26.73
N GLN A 569 -3.74 20.83 -26.14
CA GLN A 569 -4.33 21.55 -25.00
C GLN A 569 -3.42 21.66 -23.75
N HIS A 570 -2.31 20.93 -23.68
CA HIS A 570 -1.31 21.08 -22.63
C HIS A 570 -0.14 21.98 -23.06
N PHE A 571 0.27 21.97 -24.34
CA PHE A 571 1.22 22.95 -24.89
C PHE A 571 0.74 24.37 -24.59
N ASP A 572 -0.50 24.67 -24.98
CA ASP A 572 -1.10 26.01 -24.87
C ASP A 572 -1.21 26.45 -23.39
N ARG A 573 -1.68 25.54 -22.52
CA ARG A 573 -2.00 25.85 -21.11
C ARG A 573 -0.81 25.99 -20.16
N VAL A 574 0.34 25.39 -20.49
CA VAL A 574 1.54 25.47 -19.62
C VAL A 574 2.79 25.95 -20.36
N GLN A 575 2.60 26.48 -21.57
CA GLN A 575 3.63 27.02 -22.46
C GLN A 575 4.83 26.06 -22.60
N LEU A 576 4.58 24.88 -23.18
CA LEU A 576 5.61 23.83 -23.31
C LEU A 576 6.66 24.18 -24.37
N ARG A 577 7.81 24.72 -23.97
CA ARG A 577 8.95 24.95 -24.86
C ARG A 577 9.68 23.65 -25.19
N GLU A 578 9.89 23.35 -26.47
CA GLU A 578 10.73 22.21 -26.88
C GLU A 578 12.21 22.48 -26.61
N LEU A 579 12.96 21.44 -26.21
CA LEU A 579 14.41 21.50 -26.03
C LEU A 579 15.15 20.94 -27.24
N SER A 580 16.10 21.71 -27.75
CA SER A 580 17.07 21.27 -28.76
C SER A 580 17.93 20.11 -28.26
N ALA A 581 18.49 19.32 -29.19
CA ALA A 581 19.42 18.24 -28.84
C ALA A 581 20.63 18.73 -28.02
N ALA A 582 21.10 19.95 -28.27
CA ALA A 582 22.20 20.59 -27.55
C ALA A 582 21.82 20.98 -26.11
N GLU A 583 20.63 21.53 -25.87
CA GLU A 583 20.10 21.73 -24.51
C GLU A 583 19.90 20.41 -23.78
N VAL A 584 19.29 19.42 -24.43
CA VAL A 584 19.07 18.08 -23.86
C VAL A 584 20.38 17.40 -23.46
N LYS A 585 21.46 17.59 -24.23
CA LYS A 585 22.81 17.13 -23.89
C LYS A 585 23.38 17.89 -22.69
N ARG A 586 23.43 19.23 -22.75
CA ARG A 586 23.92 20.10 -21.64
C ARG A 586 23.23 19.80 -20.32
N HIS A 587 21.90 19.67 -20.31
CA HIS A 587 21.13 19.34 -19.11
C HIS A 587 21.33 17.89 -18.61
N GLN A 588 21.67 16.92 -19.48
CA GLN A 588 22.02 15.55 -19.05
C GLN A 588 23.42 15.47 -18.41
N GLU A 589 24.35 16.29 -18.90
CA GLU A 589 25.73 16.37 -18.41
C GLU A 589 25.85 17.18 -17.11
N ALA A 590 24.96 18.17 -16.92
CA ALA A 590 24.84 18.97 -15.71
C ALA A 590 24.66 18.15 -14.42
N LYS A 591 25.35 18.56 -13.35
CA LYS A 591 25.21 18.02 -11.99
C LYS A 591 24.50 19.04 -11.10
N PRO A 592 23.47 18.67 -10.31
CA PRO A 592 22.82 17.35 -10.23
C PRO A 592 21.92 17.05 -11.45
N ALA A 593 21.75 15.77 -11.74
CA ALA A 593 21.07 15.30 -12.95
C ALA A 593 19.59 15.70 -13.05
N LEU A 594 19.16 15.97 -14.28
CA LEU A 594 17.81 16.35 -14.71
C LEU A 594 16.64 15.68 -13.97
N LEU A 595 15.65 16.50 -13.61
CA LEU A 595 14.31 16.07 -13.21
C LEU A 595 13.47 15.73 -14.46
N MET A 596 13.74 14.57 -15.06
CA MET A 596 12.96 14.08 -16.20
C MET A 596 11.69 13.38 -15.72
N SER A 597 10.57 13.67 -16.37
CA SER A 597 9.27 13.09 -16.05
C SER A 597 8.56 12.54 -17.30
N ARG A 598 7.47 11.79 -17.10
CA ARG A 598 6.59 11.34 -18.18
C ARG A 598 5.16 11.81 -17.97
N LEU A 599 4.61 12.46 -18.98
CA LEU A 599 3.21 12.86 -19.07
C LEU A 599 2.28 11.65 -19.23
N ARG A 600 1.14 11.69 -18.55
CA ARG A 600 -0.01 10.79 -18.68
C ARG A 600 -1.30 11.60 -18.58
N PHE A 601 -2.28 11.32 -19.43
CA PHE A 601 -3.61 11.90 -19.30
C PHE A 601 -4.57 11.02 -18.49
N LEU A 602 -5.52 11.67 -17.82
CA LEU A 602 -6.60 11.05 -17.07
C LEU A 602 -7.94 11.69 -17.47
N PRO A 603 -8.95 10.91 -17.93
CA PRO A 603 -10.22 11.49 -18.35
C PRO A 603 -11.03 12.20 -17.25
N LYS A 604 -11.49 13.41 -17.59
CA LYS A 604 -12.65 14.12 -17.00
C LYS A 604 -13.88 13.90 -17.93
N PRO A 605 -15.10 14.33 -17.57
CA PRO A 605 -16.27 14.23 -18.46
C PRO A 605 -16.08 14.98 -19.79
N ASN A 606 -15.66 16.25 -19.72
CA ASN A 606 -15.54 17.15 -20.88
C ASN A 606 -14.06 17.48 -21.20
N GLY A 607 -13.13 16.55 -20.97
CA GLY A 607 -11.71 16.78 -21.29
C GLY A 607 -10.73 15.85 -20.59
N LEU A 608 -9.45 16.21 -20.63
CA LEU A 608 -8.34 15.42 -20.06
C LEU A 608 -7.59 16.21 -18.98
N ARG A 609 -7.19 15.53 -17.90
CA ARG A 609 -6.28 16.06 -16.87
C ARG A 609 -4.86 15.56 -17.12
N PRO A 610 -3.85 16.43 -17.34
CA PRO A 610 -2.46 16.01 -17.35
C PRO A 610 -2.01 15.57 -15.95
N ILE A 611 -1.22 14.51 -15.87
CA ILE A 611 -0.56 14.03 -14.66
C ILE A 611 0.87 13.65 -15.03
N VAL A 612 1.81 14.22 -14.29
CA VAL A 612 3.25 14.05 -14.46
C VAL A 612 3.75 12.99 -13.50
N ASN A 613 4.45 11.97 -14.00
CA ASN A 613 5.07 10.96 -13.13
C ASN A 613 6.57 11.26 -12.90
N MET A 614 6.88 11.65 -11.66
CA MET A 614 8.24 11.98 -11.20
C MET A 614 9.11 10.75 -10.90
N ASP A 615 8.54 9.54 -10.78
CA ASP A 615 9.28 8.30 -10.47
C ASP A 615 10.13 7.78 -11.66
N TYR A 616 10.21 8.52 -12.78
CA TYR A 616 10.71 8.01 -14.07
C TYR A 616 11.79 8.89 -14.73
N VAL A 617 12.93 9.04 -14.04
CA VAL A 617 14.15 9.62 -14.66
C VAL A 617 14.63 8.68 -15.79
N VAL A 618 14.81 9.22 -16.99
CA VAL A 618 15.26 8.45 -18.17
C VAL A 618 16.78 8.23 -18.07
N GLY A 619 17.22 7.00 -18.29
CA GLY A 619 18.62 6.57 -18.12
C GLY A 619 18.75 5.36 -17.19
N ALA A 620 18.02 5.35 -16.07
CA ALA A 620 18.06 4.33 -15.02
C ALA A 620 17.41 2.98 -15.38
N ARG A 621 17.53 2.49 -16.63
CA ARG A 621 17.04 1.17 -17.08
C ARG A 621 18.05 0.04 -16.91
N THR A 622 19.31 0.34 -16.63
CA THR A 622 20.41 -0.63 -16.44
C THR A 622 20.57 -1.03 -14.96
N PHE A 623 19.71 -1.94 -14.51
CA PHE A 623 19.99 -2.91 -13.45
C PHE A 623 20.43 -2.45 -12.03
N HIS A 624 20.29 -1.19 -11.62
CA HIS A 624 20.23 -0.80 -10.20
C HIS A 624 19.29 0.40 -9.98
N ARG A 625 18.79 0.59 -8.75
CA ARG A 625 18.15 1.86 -8.35
C ARG A 625 19.24 2.91 -8.12
N ASP A 626 19.48 3.76 -9.11
CA ASP A 626 20.50 4.80 -9.05
C ASP A 626 20.47 5.61 -7.76
N LYS A 627 21.66 5.79 -7.15
CA LYS A 627 21.84 6.66 -5.96
C LYS A 627 21.35 8.08 -6.25
N LYS A 628 21.53 8.57 -7.48
CA LYS A 628 21.06 9.88 -7.98
C LYS A 628 19.54 10.06 -7.79
N VAL A 629 18.73 9.10 -8.25
CA VAL A 629 17.25 9.16 -8.16
C VAL A 629 16.79 9.11 -6.70
N GLN A 630 17.49 8.34 -5.85
CA GLN A 630 17.19 8.27 -4.42
C GLN A 630 17.51 9.59 -3.69
N HIS A 631 18.63 10.25 -4.04
CA HIS A 631 19.00 11.57 -3.52
C HIS A 631 17.97 12.65 -3.93
N LEU A 632 17.63 12.72 -5.23
CA LEU A 632 16.61 13.63 -5.76
C LEU A 632 15.26 13.45 -5.04
N THR A 633 14.81 12.20 -4.91
CA THR A 633 13.60 11.81 -4.15
C THR A 633 13.68 12.21 -2.67
N SER A 634 14.88 12.28 -2.09
CA SER A 634 15.09 12.74 -0.71
C SER A 634 15.03 14.27 -0.61
N LYS A 635 15.70 15.03 -1.49
CA LYS A 635 15.64 16.50 -1.49
C LYS A 635 14.21 17.02 -1.65
N VAL A 636 13.40 16.43 -2.55
CA VAL A 636 11.95 16.74 -2.68
C VAL A 636 11.21 16.53 -1.33
N LYS A 637 11.56 15.49 -0.58
CA LYS A 637 10.95 15.19 0.74
C LYS A 637 11.51 16.07 1.86
N THR A 638 12.75 16.56 1.76
CA THR A 638 13.30 17.56 2.67
C THR A 638 12.58 18.88 2.48
N LEU A 639 12.54 19.42 1.25
CA LEU A 639 11.83 20.65 0.91
C LEU A 639 10.35 20.59 1.33
N PHE A 640 9.64 19.49 1.04
CA PHE A 640 8.27 19.30 1.52
C PHE A 640 8.16 19.29 3.05
N SER A 641 9.16 18.75 3.76
CA SER A 641 9.17 18.75 5.23
C SER A 641 9.44 20.15 5.82
N VAL A 642 10.28 20.95 5.16
CA VAL A 642 10.61 22.33 5.54
C VAL A 642 9.43 23.27 5.30
N LEU A 643 8.79 23.21 4.13
CA LEU A 643 7.57 23.99 3.86
C LEU A 643 6.41 23.61 4.80
N ASN A 644 6.30 22.34 5.21
CA ASN A 644 5.34 21.92 6.26
C ASN A 644 5.74 22.36 7.69
N TYR A 645 6.99 22.76 7.92
CA TYR A 645 7.47 23.27 9.21
C TYR A 645 7.20 24.78 9.32
N GLU A 646 7.57 25.57 8.31
CA GLU A 646 7.28 27.00 8.27
C GLU A 646 5.77 27.28 8.34
N ARG A 647 4.96 26.53 7.59
CA ARG A 647 3.48 26.57 7.62
C ARG A 647 2.86 26.13 8.96
N VAL A 648 3.64 25.59 9.90
CA VAL A 648 3.19 25.28 11.27
C VAL A 648 3.66 26.35 12.26
N ARG A 649 4.73 27.10 11.95
CA ARG A 649 5.15 28.29 12.70
C ARG A 649 4.34 29.54 12.35
N ARG A 650 3.99 29.70 11.07
CA ARG A 650 3.19 30.81 10.52
C ARG A 650 1.96 30.22 9.82
N PRO A 651 0.84 29.96 10.53
CA PRO A 651 -0.37 29.40 9.93
C PRO A 651 -0.96 30.28 8.83
N ASP A 652 -0.81 31.60 8.97
CA ASP A 652 -1.42 32.65 8.15
C ASP A 652 -0.90 32.63 6.70
N LEU A 653 0.26 32.01 6.46
CA LEU A 653 0.80 31.70 5.12
C LEU A 653 -0.15 30.83 4.26
N LEU A 654 -1.14 30.17 4.87
CA LEU A 654 -2.19 29.44 4.16
C LEU A 654 -3.42 30.28 3.82
N GLY A 655 -3.61 31.47 4.38
CA GLY A 655 -4.88 32.19 4.32
C GLY A 655 -6.07 31.32 4.75
N ALA A 656 -7.12 31.28 3.94
CA ALA A 656 -8.31 30.45 4.13
C ALA A 656 -8.12 28.95 3.84
N SER A 657 -6.89 28.45 3.60
CA SER A 657 -6.70 27.08 3.13
C SER A 657 -6.93 26.02 4.21
N VAL A 658 -7.95 25.18 3.99
CA VAL A 658 -8.24 23.98 4.80
C VAL A 658 -7.54 22.75 4.22
N LEU A 659 -6.90 21.95 5.09
CA LEU A 659 -6.17 20.75 4.67
C LEU A 659 -6.99 19.46 4.83
N GLY A 660 -8.15 19.53 5.49
CA GLY A 660 -9.10 18.44 5.61
C GLY A 660 -10.41 18.84 6.28
N MET A 661 -11.35 17.90 6.35
CA MET A 661 -12.69 18.15 6.91
C MET A 661 -12.69 18.52 8.40
N ASP A 662 -11.71 18.05 9.18
CA ASP A 662 -11.55 18.44 10.58
C ASP A 662 -11.12 19.92 10.73
N ASP A 663 -10.52 20.53 9.70
CA ASP A 663 -10.18 21.97 9.67
C ASP A 663 -11.40 22.80 9.27
N VAL A 664 -12.10 22.39 8.19
CA VAL A 664 -13.40 22.95 7.76
C VAL A 664 -14.37 23.04 8.93
N TYR A 665 -14.50 21.97 9.71
CA TYR A 665 -15.40 21.95 10.86
C TYR A 665 -14.97 22.92 11.98
N ARG A 666 -13.67 23.07 12.27
CA ARG A 666 -13.20 24.01 13.29
C ARG A 666 -13.50 25.46 12.90
N ALA A 667 -13.22 25.83 11.65
CA ALA A 667 -13.51 27.18 11.14
C ALA A 667 -15.03 27.44 11.06
N TRP A 668 -15.81 26.48 10.57
CA TRP A 668 -17.27 26.57 10.50
C TRP A 668 -17.94 26.68 11.88
N HIS A 669 -17.51 25.86 12.85
CA HIS A 669 -18.02 25.89 14.23
C HIS A 669 -17.76 27.24 14.89
N ALA A 670 -16.53 27.76 14.79
CA ALA A 670 -16.18 29.07 15.32
C ALA A 670 -16.95 30.24 14.66
N PHE A 671 -17.24 30.16 13.36
CA PHE A 671 -18.06 31.17 12.67
C PHE A 671 -19.53 31.10 13.08
N VAL A 672 -20.15 29.91 13.06
CA VAL A 672 -21.57 29.73 13.41
C VAL A 672 -21.87 30.13 14.85
N LEU A 673 -20.94 29.92 15.79
CA LEU A 673 -21.12 30.39 17.17
C LEU A 673 -21.08 31.92 17.27
N ARG A 674 -20.21 32.62 16.51
CA ARG A 674 -20.20 34.10 16.48
C ARG A 674 -21.49 34.66 15.88
N MET A 675 -21.92 34.13 14.73
CA MET A 675 -23.13 34.61 14.05
C MET A 675 -24.43 34.34 14.85
N ARG A 676 -24.45 33.30 15.69
CA ARG A 676 -25.60 33.02 16.59
C ARG A 676 -25.56 33.76 17.93
N ALA A 677 -24.48 34.46 18.23
CA ALA A 677 -24.38 35.36 19.39
C ALA A 677 -24.79 36.81 19.05
N GLN A 678 -25.12 37.07 17.79
CA GLN A 678 -25.72 38.32 17.33
C GLN A 678 -27.24 38.18 17.34
N ASP A 679 -27.93 39.20 17.85
CA ASP A 679 -29.39 39.26 17.92
C ASP A 679 -29.86 40.59 17.28
N PRO A 680 -30.72 40.57 16.24
CA PRO A 680 -31.18 39.40 15.49
C PRO A 680 -30.04 38.72 14.72
N ALA A 681 -30.10 37.38 14.60
CA ALA A 681 -29.11 36.61 13.87
C ALA A 681 -29.10 36.98 12.37
N PRO A 682 -27.95 37.30 11.76
CA PRO A 682 -27.90 37.91 10.43
C PRO A 682 -28.23 36.92 9.30
N GLN A 683 -28.82 37.44 8.23
CA GLN A 683 -29.02 36.71 6.98
C GLN A 683 -27.66 36.39 6.34
N LEU A 684 -27.39 35.12 6.03
CA LEU A 684 -26.10 34.67 5.49
C LEU A 684 -26.18 34.35 3.98
N TYR A 685 -25.25 34.92 3.23
CA TYR A 685 -25.05 34.69 1.81
C TYR A 685 -23.90 33.71 1.58
N PHE A 686 -24.05 32.80 0.62
CA PHE A 686 -23.11 31.72 0.31
C PHE A 686 -22.65 31.81 -1.15
N VAL A 687 -21.34 31.84 -1.39
CA VAL A 687 -20.74 31.87 -2.73
C VAL A 687 -19.74 30.73 -2.88
N LYS A 688 -19.86 29.94 -3.96
CA LYS A 688 -18.96 28.81 -4.26
C LYS A 688 -18.29 29.05 -5.61
N VAL A 689 -16.96 29.08 -5.61
CA VAL A 689 -16.12 29.25 -6.82
C VAL A 689 -15.28 27.98 -7.05
N ASP A 690 -14.93 27.70 -8.30
CA ASP A 690 -14.07 26.58 -8.73
C ASP A 690 -12.99 27.13 -9.67
N VAL A 691 -11.74 27.19 -9.21
CA VAL A 691 -10.66 27.87 -9.95
C VAL A 691 -10.05 26.91 -10.99
N MET A 692 -10.49 27.09 -12.23
CA MET A 692 -9.99 26.32 -13.37
C MET A 692 -8.47 26.42 -13.50
N GLY A 693 -7.80 25.26 -13.46
CA GLY A 693 -6.37 25.19 -13.77
C GLY A 693 -5.44 25.72 -12.68
N ALA A 694 -5.85 25.74 -11.40
CA ALA A 694 -5.08 26.23 -10.24
C ALA A 694 -3.62 25.68 -10.06
N TYR A 695 -3.21 24.67 -10.82
CA TYR A 695 -1.83 24.20 -10.92
C TYR A 695 -1.12 24.63 -12.22
N ASP A 696 -1.88 24.75 -13.31
CA ASP A 696 -1.38 24.93 -14.67
C ASP A 696 -1.20 26.44 -14.99
N ALA A 697 -2.09 27.29 -14.46
CA ALA A 697 -2.07 28.74 -14.64
C ALA A 697 -1.20 29.50 -13.62
N LEU A 698 -0.61 28.81 -12.64
CA LEU A 698 0.09 29.43 -11.51
C LEU A 698 1.36 30.19 -12.00
N PRO A 699 1.51 31.51 -11.75
CA PRO A 699 2.70 32.25 -12.17
C PRO A 699 3.95 31.72 -11.46
N GLN A 700 4.97 31.34 -12.23
CA GLN A 700 6.19 30.76 -11.63
C GLN A 700 6.93 31.79 -10.77
N ASP A 701 7.02 33.03 -11.21
CA ASP A 701 7.82 34.07 -10.55
C ASP A 701 7.21 34.52 -9.22
N ARG A 702 5.88 34.71 -9.16
CA ARG A 702 5.16 34.95 -7.89
C ARG A 702 5.27 33.76 -6.93
N LEU A 703 5.27 32.52 -7.44
CA LEU A 703 5.56 31.36 -6.59
C LEU A 703 7.01 31.39 -6.07
N VAL A 704 7.98 31.87 -6.87
CA VAL A 704 9.37 32.04 -6.45
C VAL A 704 9.49 33.08 -5.34
N GLU A 705 8.87 34.26 -5.48
CA GLU A 705 8.79 35.29 -4.44
C GLU A 705 8.21 34.75 -3.13
N VAL A 706 7.05 34.08 -3.19
CA VAL A 706 6.36 33.52 -2.02
C VAL A 706 7.20 32.44 -1.34
N ILE A 707 7.90 31.59 -2.09
CA ILE A 707 8.77 30.57 -1.49
C ILE A 707 10.08 31.18 -0.96
N ALA A 708 10.56 32.30 -1.52
CA ALA A 708 11.70 33.04 -0.97
C ALA A 708 11.38 33.67 0.40
N SER A 709 10.24 34.36 0.54
CA SER A 709 9.82 34.99 1.81
C SER A 709 9.45 33.96 2.90
N ILE A 710 9.07 32.75 2.50
CA ILE A 710 8.84 31.62 3.42
C ILE A 710 10.15 30.96 3.85
N VAL A 711 11.00 30.56 2.90
CA VAL A 711 12.23 29.79 3.19
C VAL A 711 13.35 30.67 3.74
N LYS A 712 13.38 31.97 3.41
CA LYS A 712 14.46 32.94 3.73
C LYS A 712 15.87 32.35 3.46
N PRO A 713 16.28 32.22 2.19
CA PRO A 713 17.43 31.40 1.78
C PRO A 713 18.77 31.73 2.43
N GLN A 714 18.97 33.00 2.83
CA GLN A 714 20.19 33.49 3.48
C GLN A 714 20.15 33.42 5.02
N GLU A 715 18.98 33.54 5.64
CA GLU A 715 18.83 33.57 7.10
C GLU A 715 18.65 32.18 7.73
N HIS A 716 17.91 31.28 7.07
CA HIS A 716 17.48 30.04 7.70
C HIS A 716 18.40 28.85 7.40
N THR A 717 18.86 28.18 8.46
CA THR A 717 19.45 26.83 8.39
C THR A 717 18.56 25.84 9.15
N TYR A 718 18.28 24.70 8.52
CA TYR A 718 17.35 23.69 9.02
C TYR A 718 18.05 22.41 9.48
N CYS A 719 17.62 21.88 10.61
CA CYS A 719 18.03 20.56 11.12
C CYS A 719 17.00 19.49 10.71
N LEU A 720 17.44 18.41 10.08
CA LEU A 720 16.61 17.32 9.56
C LEU A 720 16.87 15.99 10.29
N ARG A 721 15.98 15.62 11.21
CA ARG A 721 16.00 14.31 11.90
C ARG A 721 15.13 13.28 11.17
N GLN A 722 15.74 12.18 10.71
CA GLN A 722 15.03 11.05 10.10
C GLN A 722 14.83 9.93 11.14
N TYR A 723 13.61 9.44 11.28
CA TYR A 723 13.29 8.43 12.29
C TYR A 723 12.17 7.46 11.87
N ALA A 724 12.24 6.24 12.37
CA ALA A 724 11.17 5.26 12.32
C ALA A 724 10.38 5.24 13.63
N VAL A 725 9.08 5.02 13.53
CA VAL A 725 8.16 4.79 14.65
C VAL A 725 7.57 3.39 14.52
N VAL A 726 7.70 2.57 15.57
CA VAL A 726 7.11 1.24 15.68
C VAL A 726 6.06 1.26 16.79
N GLN A 727 4.80 0.94 16.47
CA GLN A 727 3.67 0.99 17.40
C GLN A 727 2.83 -0.28 17.33
N ARG A 728 2.34 -0.76 18.48
CA ARG A 728 1.33 -1.83 18.52
C ARG A 728 -0.06 -1.21 18.43
N THR A 729 -0.76 -1.45 17.32
CA THR A 729 -2.15 -0.99 17.15
C THR A 729 -3.09 -1.67 18.15
N ALA A 730 -4.23 -1.03 18.44
CA ALA A 730 -5.30 -1.59 19.29
C ALA A 730 -5.88 -2.94 18.80
N ARG A 731 -5.52 -3.40 17.59
CA ARG A 731 -5.86 -4.74 17.06
C ARG A 731 -4.68 -5.71 17.13
N GLY A 732 -3.69 -5.44 17.98
CA GLY A 732 -2.48 -6.26 18.19
C GLY A 732 -1.48 -6.30 17.02
N HIS A 733 -1.76 -5.66 15.89
CA HIS A 733 -0.85 -5.62 14.74
C HIS A 733 0.20 -4.51 14.92
N ILE A 734 1.44 -4.78 14.53
CA ILE A 734 2.53 -3.79 14.59
C ILE A 734 2.45 -2.89 13.35
N ARG A 735 2.30 -1.58 13.57
CA ARG A 735 2.43 -0.54 12.54
C ARG A 735 3.86 0.00 12.58
N ARG A 736 4.39 0.33 11.41
CA ARG A 736 5.65 1.04 11.23
C ARG A 736 5.38 2.31 10.42
N SER A 737 6.08 3.40 10.69
CA SER A 737 6.09 4.59 9.84
C SER A 737 7.43 5.29 9.91
N PHE A 738 8.04 5.54 8.75
CA PHE A 738 9.23 6.39 8.62
C PHE A 738 8.78 7.84 8.50
N LYS A 739 9.48 8.75 9.18
CA LYS A 739 9.13 10.16 9.32
C LYS A 739 10.39 11.03 9.19
N ARG A 740 10.17 12.27 8.76
CA ARG A 740 11.10 13.40 8.93
C ARG A 740 10.55 14.31 10.02
N HIS A 741 11.43 14.95 10.75
CA HIS A 741 11.16 16.15 11.53
C HIS A 741 12.18 17.19 11.11
N VAL A 742 11.71 18.42 10.99
CA VAL A 742 12.50 19.61 10.75
C VAL A 742 12.37 20.48 12.00
N SER A 743 13.48 21.09 12.39
CA SER A 743 13.59 22.22 13.31
C SER A 743 14.57 23.22 12.71
N THR A 744 14.70 24.40 13.30
CA THR A 744 15.90 25.23 13.24
C THR A 744 16.80 24.91 14.44
N PHE A 745 17.85 25.70 14.68
CA PHE A 745 18.67 25.56 15.89
C PHE A 745 17.97 26.02 17.17
N THR A 746 17.00 26.95 17.11
CA THR A 746 16.33 27.50 18.30
C THR A 746 15.33 26.53 18.95
N ASP A 747 14.69 25.68 18.15
CA ASP A 747 13.73 24.66 18.61
C ASP A 747 14.30 23.22 18.60
N LEU A 748 15.55 23.04 18.15
CA LEU A 748 16.23 21.74 18.10
C LEU A 748 16.21 21.05 19.46
N GLN A 749 15.76 19.79 19.47
CA GLN A 749 15.82 18.92 20.64
C GLN A 749 17.03 17.97 20.48
N PRO A 750 18.26 18.33 20.90
CA PRO A 750 19.46 17.56 20.56
C PRO A 750 19.38 16.13 21.09
N TYR A 751 18.97 15.94 22.35
CA TYR A 751 18.89 14.62 22.97
C TYR A 751 17.60 13.87 22.58
N MET A 752 17.73 12.63 22.11
CA MET A 752 16.59 11.78 21.72
C MET A 752 15.53 11.58 22.82
N LYS A 753 15.92 11.69 24.10
CA LYS A 753 14.97 11.67 25.24
C LYS A 753 14.01 12.86 25.21
N GLN A 754 14.52 14.08 25.07
CA GLN A 754 13.71 15.31 24.95
C GLN A 754 12.83 15.24 23.70
N PHE A 755 13.41 14.87 22.55
CA PHE A 755 12.67 14.72 21.30
C PHE A 755 11.50 13.73 21.41
N VAL A 756 11.66 12.60 22.10
CA VAL A 756 10.58 11.64 22.33
C VAL A 756 9.57 12.12 23.38
N GLN A 757 9.96 12.96 24.34
CA GLN A 757 8.99 13.66 25.20
C GLN A 757 8.14 14.64 24.36
N GLU A 758 8.77 15.41 23.47
CA GLU A 758 8.08 16.42 22.66
C GLU A 758 7.15 15.80 21.61
N LEU A 759 7.56 14.70 20.96
CA LEU A 759 6.67 13.91 20.10
C LEU A 759 5.44 13.34 20.84
N GLN A 760 5.53 13.10 22.16
CA GLN A 760 4.39 12.65 22.97
C GLN A 760 3.43 13.80 23.30
N LYS A 761 3.92 15.04 23.44
CA LYS A 761 3.10 16.26 23.55
C LYS A 761 2.46 16.60 22.18
N THR A 762 3.19 17.25 21.29
CA THR A 762 2.70 17.86 20.04
C THR A 762 2.04 16.89 19.07
N ARG A 763 2.54 15.65 18.98
CA ARG A 763 2.06 14.65 18.00
C ARG A 763 1.28 13.50 18.63
N SER A 764 0.88 13.65 19.90
CA SER A 764 0.14 12.67 20.70
C SER A 764 0.65 11.23 20.56
N LEU A 765 1.99 11.07 20.48
CA LEU A 765 2.62 9.76 20.33
C LEU A 765 2.36 8.92 21.60
N ARG A 766 1.91 7.68 21.43
CA ARG A 766 1.60 6.76 22.53
C ARG A 766 2.01 5.34 22.16
N ASP A 767 2.44 4.55 23.13
CA ASP A 767 2.76 3.12 23.00
C ASP A 767 3.73 2.80 21.85
N ALA A 768 4.77 3.63 21.73
CA ALA A 768 5.68 3.65 20.59
C ALA A 768 7.14 3.39 20.98
N VAL A 769 7.87 2.76 20.07
CA VAL A 769 9.34 2.77 20.03
C VAL A 769 9.78 3.66 18.88
N VAL A 770 10.67 4.60 19.17
CA VAL A 770 11.29 5.50 18.19
C VAL A 770 12.71 5.01 17.89
N ILE A 771 13.10 5.03 16.62
CA ILE A 771 14.43 4.64 16.16
C ILE A 771 14.93 5.76 15.25
N GLU A 772 15.97 6.47 15.65
CA GLU A 772 16.63 7.43 14.77
C GLU A 772 17.34 6.70 13.61
N GLN A 773 17.42 7.33 12.45
CA GLN A 773 18.07 6.78 11.25
C GLN A 773 19.23 7.65 10.77
N SER A 774 19.11 8.97 10.93
CA SER A 774 20.18 9.96 10.71
C SER A 774 19.73 11.32 11.25
N CYS A 775 20.67 12.20 11.59
CA CYS A 775 20.40 13.61 11.82
C CYS A 775 21.32 14.47 10.94
N SER A 776 20.73 15.41 10.19
CA SER A 776 21.45 16.52 9.54
C SER A 776 21.20 17.77 10.36
N LEU A 777 22.21 18.61 10.59
CA LEU A 777 22.05 19.88 11.31
C LEU A 777 22.09 21.10 10.38
N ASN A 778 22.73 20.97 9.21
CA ASN A 778 23.13 22.09 8.35
C ASN A 778 22.46 22.02 6.96
N GLU A 779 21.14 21.82 6.89
CA GLU A 779 20.40 21.95 5.61
C GLU A 779 20.12 23.44 5.36
N ALA A 780 21.05 24.14 4.70
CA ALA A 780 20.93 25.57 4.41
C ALA A 780 19.73 25.91 3.50
N GLY A 781 19.05 27.02 3.79
CA GLY A 781 17.90 27.53 3.03
C GLY A 781 18.20 27.71 1.54
N SER A 782 19.36 28.29 1.20
CA SER A 782 19.91 28.41 -0.16
C SER A 782 19.90 27.09 -0.92
N SER A 783 20.55 26.04 -0.41
CA SER A 783 20.64 24.72 -1.07
C SER A 783 19.28 24.02 -1.27
N LEU A 784 18.24 24.45 -0.54
CA LEU A 784 16.85 24.02 -0.69
C LEU A 784 16.08 24.93 -1.67
N PHE A 785 16.35 26.22 -1.69
CA PHE A 785 15.78 27.20 -2.61
C PHE A 785 16.31 27.03 -4.04
N ASP A 786 17.63 26.91 -4.23
CA ASP A 786 18.24 26.56 -5.52
C ASP A 786 17.70 25.23 -6.06
N PHE A 787 17.37 24.31 -5.16
CA PHE A 787 16.75 23.05 -5.52
C PHE A 787 15.30 23.25 -5.97
N PHE A 788 14.53 24.07 -5.24
CA PHE A 788 13.19 24.48 -5.62
C PHE A 788 13.13 25.21 -6.98
N LEU A 789 14.02 26.19 -7.24
CA LEU A 789 14.13 26.86 -8.55
C LEU A 789 14.33 25.86 -9.70
N ARG A 790 15.18 24.84 -9.48
CA ARG A 790 15.39 23.74 -10.44
C ARG A 790 14.20 22.78 -10.56
N LEU A 791 13.31 22.70 -9.57
CA LEU A 791 12.05 21.94 -9.67
C LEU A 791 10.95 22.68 -10.44
N VAL A 792 11.02 24.01 -10.49
CA VAL A 792 10.03 24.86 -11.19
C VAL A 792 10.48 25.06 -12.65
N HIS A 793 11.53 25.86 -12.89
CA HIS A 793 11.90 26.28 -14.23
C HIS A 793 12.60 25.19 -15.08
N ASN A 794 13.27 24.22 -14.44
CA ASN A 794 14.05 23.17 -15.12
C ASN A 794 13.36 21.79 -15.11
N HIS A 795 12.04 21.75 -14.99
CA HIS A 795 11.27 20.51 -15.03
C HIS A 795 11.04 20.04 -16.48
N VAL A 796 11.68 18.93 -16.86
CA VAL A 796 11.62 18.38 -18.23
C VAL A 796 10.59 17.26 -18.36
N ILE A 797 9.55 17.50 -19.15
CA ILE A 797 8.51 16.56 -19.53
C ILE A 797 8.90 15.88 -20.85
N ARG A 798 8.93 14.54 -20.88
CA ARG A 798 9.17 13.79 -22.12
C ARG A 798 7.86 13.33 -22.77
N ILE A 799 7.61 13.79 -24.00
CA ILE A 799 6.44 13.45 -24.81
C ILE A 799 6.92 12.77 -26.11
N GLY A 800 6.46 11.55 -26.37
CA GLY A 800 6.99 10.74 -27.48
C GLY A 800 8.50 10.49 -27.35
N GLY A 801 9.25 10.91 -28.36
CA GLY A 801 10.72 10.94 -28.37
C GLY A 801 11.35 12.30 -28.02
N LYS A 802 10.54 13.37 -27.91
CA LYS A 802 10.98 14.75 -27.70
C LYS A 802 10.90 15.17 -26.23
N PHE A 803 11.55 16.28 -25.89
CA PHE A 803 11.70 16.80 -24.52
C PHE A 803 11.24 18.26 -24.46
N TYR A 804 10.52 18.61 -23.39
CA TYR A 804 9.88 19.92 -23.23
C TYR A 804 10.08 20.45 -21.80
N ILE A 805 10.23 21.76 -21.64
CA ILE A 805 10.15 22.44 -20.33
C ILE A 805 8.74 23.00 -20.13
N GLN A 806 8.27 22.97 -18.88
CA GLN A 806 7.03 23.64 -18.46
C GLN A 806 7.34 25.08 -18.02
N CYS A 807 6.97 26.08 -18.83
CA CYS A 807 7.25 27.49 -18.55
C CYS A 807 6.16 28.18 -17.69
N GLN A 808 4.92 27.68 -17.69
CA GLN A 808 3.83 28.20 -16.86
C GLN A 808 3.28 27.12 -15.91
N GLY A 809 2.87 27.51 -14.71
CA GLY A 809 2.34 26.57 -13.70
C GLY A 809 3.38 25.64 -13.10
N ILE A 810 2.89 24.63 -12.37
CA ILE A 810 3.67 23.62 -11.67
C ILE A 810 3.17 22.19 -11.95
N PRO A 811 4.06 21.17 -11.97
CA PRO A 811 3.69 19.84 -12.45
C PRO A 811 2.70 19.11 -11.54
N GLN A 812 1.54 18.74 -12.10
CA GLN A 812 0.51 17.97 -11.42
C GLN A 812 0.97 16.53 -11.14
N GLY A 813 1.19 16.19 -9.87
CA GLY A 813 1.60 14.84 -9.44
C GLY A 813 2.84 14.80 -8.55
N SER A 814 3.57 15.92 -8.43
CA SER A 814 4.58 16.08 -7.37
C SER A 814 3.91 16.22 -6.00
N ILE A 815 4.59 15.74 -4.95
CA ILE A 815 4.14 15.89 -3.55
C ILE A 815 4.12 17.36 -3.08
N LEU A 816 4.90 18.22 -3.75
CA LEU A 816 5.00 19.63 -3.42
C LEU A 816 3.81 20.45 -3.94
N SER A 817 3.26 20.10 -5.12
CA SER A 817 2.44 21.03 -5.90
C SER A 817 1.22 21.53 -5.15
N THR A 818 0.54 20.67 -4.40
CA THR A 818 -0.64 21.04 -3.60
C THR A 818 -0.28 22.05 -2.50
N LEU A 819 0.88 21.91 -1.87
CA LEU A 819 1.33 22.86 -0.85
C LEU A 819 1.82 24.18 -1.47
N LEU A 820 2.56 24.12 -2.58
CA LEU A 820 3.02 25.31 -3.32
C LEU A 820 1.83 26.16 -3.80
N CYS A 821 0.83 25.51 -4.42
CA CYS A 821 -0.44 26.11 -4.82
C CYS A 821 -1.18 26.70 -3.61
N SER A 822 -1.36 25.94 -2.51
CA SER A 822 -2.02 26.44 -1.29
C SER A 822 -1.34 27.66 -0.65
N LEU A 823 -0.01 27.78 -0.72
CA LEU A 823 0.75 28.93 -0.19
C LEU A 823 0.63 30.15 -1.10
N CYS A 824 0.76 29.98 -2.43
CA CYS A 824 0.63 31.08 -3.38
C CYS A 824 -0.79 31.68 -3.39
N TYR A 825 -1.84 30.85 -3.27
CA TYR A 825 -3.20 31.37 -3.05
C TYR A 825 -3.41 31.99 -1.65
N GLY A 826 -2.58 31.68 -0.66
CA GLY A 826 -2.61 32.35 0.66
C GLY A 826 -2.08 33.78 0.60
N ASP A 827 -0.97 33.98 -0.12
CA ASP A 827 -0.41 35.30 -0.43
C ASP A 827 -1.34 36.11 -1.37
N MET A 828 -1.99 35.45 -2.34
CA MET A 828 -3.03 36.09 -3.15
C MET A 828 -4.22 36.54 -2.28
N GLU A 829 -4.69 35.72 -1.34
CA GLU A 829 -5.80 36.08 -0.45
C GLU A 829 -5.47 37.24 0.49
N SER A 830 -4.27 37.30 1.07
CA SER A 830 -3.89 38.40 1.96
C SER A 830 -3.77 39.75 1.24
N ARG A 831 -3.41 39.75 -0.04
CA ARG A 831 -3.32 40.96 -0.88
C ARG A 831 -4.68 41.36 -1.49
N MET A 832 -5.44 40.40 -2.02
CA MET A 832 -6.67 40.67 -2.78
C MET A 832 -7.93 40.75 -1.91
N PHE A 833 -7.97 40.09 -0.75
CA PHE A 833 -9.15 40.00 0.11
C PHE A 833 -8.91 40.41 1.58
N PRO A 834 -8.20 41.53 1.87
CA PRO A 834 -8.07 42.03 3.23
C PRO A 834 -9.45 42.28 3.85
N GLY A 835 -9.61 41.99 5.14
CA GLY A 835 -10.88 42.17 5.87
C GLY A 835 -11.98 41.15 5.57
N LEU A 836 -11.94 40.36 4.49
CA LEU A 836 -13.03 39.46 4.09
C LEU A 836 -13.39 38.39 5.15
N GLN A 837 -12.47 38.07 6.07
CA GLN A 837 -12.67 37.13 7.19
C GLN A 837 -13.06 37.79 8.54
N GLN A 838 -13.25 39.12 8.60
CA GLN A 838 -13.68 39.80 9.83
C GLN A 838 -15.14 39.40 10.16
N ASP A 839 -16.06 39.77 9.26
CA ASP A 839 -17.49 39.47 9.39
C ASP A 839 -17.92 38.21 8.61
N GLY A 840 -17.01 37.67 7.79
CA GLY A 840 -17.25 36.51 6.93
C GLY A 840 -16.39 35.29 7.28
N LEU A 841 -16.65 34.19 6.58
CA LEU A 841 -15.83 32.98 6.59
C LEU A 841 -15.50 32.59 5.15
N LEU A 842 -14.21 32.65 4.80
CA LEU A 842 -13.68 32.06 3.58
C LEU A 842 -13.09 30.68 3.90
N LEU A 843 -13.31 29.70 3.03
CA LEU A 843 -12.74 28.35 3.10
C LEU A 843 -12.22 27.94 1.71
N ARG A 844 -10.94 27.57 1.60
CA ARG A 844 -10.32 27.09 0.35
C ARG A 844 -9.75 25.68 0.47
N LEU A 845 -10.17 24.78 -0.42
CA LEU A 845 -9.53 23.48 -0.63
C LEU A 845 -8.86 23.46 -2.02
N VAL A 846 -7.70 24.11 -2.12
CA VAL A 846 -6.92 24.28 -3.36
C VAL A 846 -7.70 25.05 -4.43
N ASP A 847 -8.42 24.34 -5.31
CA ASP A 847 -9.22 24.85 -6.42
C ASP A 847 -10.67 25.19 -6.02
N ASP A 848 -11.25 24.52 -5.00
CA ASP A 848 -12.57 24.83 -4.45
C ASP A 848 -12.50 26.00 -3.44
N PHE A 849 -13.26 27.08 -3.66
CA PHE A 849 -13.49 28.16 -2.69
C PHE A 849 -14.96 28.20 -2.23
N LEU A 850 -15.18 28.52 -0.95
CA LEU A 850 -16.51 28.80 -0.36
C LEU A 850 -16.40 30.03 0.54
N LEU A 851 -17.11 31.11 0.19
CA LEU A 851 -17.32 32.28 1.04
C LEU A 851 -18.72 32.21 1.67
N VAL A 852 -18.81 32.56 2.95
CA VAL A 852 -20.07 32.80 3.67
C VAL A 852 -19.97 34.15 4.38
N THR A 853 -20.93 35.05 4.17
CA THR A 853 -20.88 36.42 4.73
C THR A 853 -22.28 36.99 4.93
N PRO A 854 -22.52 37.85 5.94
CA PRO A 854 -23.80 38.54 6.10
C PRO A 854 -24.01 39.69 5.09
N HIS A 855 -22.96 40.15 4.40
CA HIS A 855 -23.06 41.32 3.52
C HIS A 855 -23.30 40.92 2.06
N LEU A 856 -24.51 41.16 1.55
CA LEU A 856 -24.86 40.91 0.13
C LEU A 856 -23.93 41.62 -0.85
N ALA A 857 -23.47 42.83 -0.54
CA ALA A 857 -22.52 43.56 -1.38
C ALA A 857 -21.18 42.81 -1.53
N ARG A 858 -20.60 42.32 -0.41
CA ARG A 858 -19.36 41.53 -0.42
C ARG A 858 -19.58 40.17 -1.12
N ALA A 859 -20.74 39.55 -0.94
CA ALA A 859 -21.10 38.32 -1.66
C ALA A 859 -21.21 38.55 -3.19
N LYS A 860 -21.88 39.62 -3.64
CA LYS A 860 -21.99 39.97 -5.07
C LYS A 860 -20.62 40.31 -5.67
N ALA A 861 -19.79 41.09 -4.97
CA ALA A 861 -18.43 41.44 -5.41
C ALA A 861 -17.50 40.21 -5.54
N PHE A 862 -17.70 39.18 -4.70
CA PHE A 862 -16.98 37.90 -4.80
C PHE A 862 -17.59 36.93 -5.83
N LEU A 863 -18.82 37.17 -6.30
CA LEU A 863 -19.57 36.30 -7.22
C LEU A 863 -19.47 36.73 -8.70
N SER A 864 -18.90 37.89 -9.00
CA SER A 864 -18.64 38.36 -10.38
C SER A 864 -17.64 37.49 -11.17
N TYR A 865 -17.04 36.47 -10.55
CA TYR A 865 -16.05 35.58 -11.17
C TYR A 865 -16.46 34.09 -11.10
N ALA A 866 -17.03 33.61 -12.21
CA ALA A 866 -17.27 32.21 -12.62
C ALA A 866 -18.45 31.42 -12.01
N GLN A 867 -18.88 30.35 -12.72
CA GLN A 867 -20.15 29.64 -12.51
C GLN A 867 -20.06 28.09 -12.56
N THR A 868 -20.91 27.45 -11.76
CA THR A 868 -21.40 26.04 -11.85
C THR A 868 -20.41 24.88 -11.54
N SER A 869 -20.85 23.63 -11.72
CA SER A 869 -20.81 22.63 -10.64
C SER A 869 -20.56 21.16 -11.07
N ILE A 870 -20.17 20.32 -10.09
CA ILE A 870 -19.75 18.91 -10.27
C ILE A 870 -20.44 18.01 -9.22
N ARG A 871 -21.01 16.87 -9.63
CA ARG A 871 -21.62 15.86 -8.71
C ARG A 871 -21.00 14.45 -8.88
N ALA A 872 -20.91 13.74 -7.75
CA ALA A 872 -20.64 12.31 -7.56
C ALA A 872 -19.20 11.76 -7.79
N SER A 873 -18.74 11.00 -6.79
CA SER A 873 -17.56 10.12 -6.81
C SER A 873 -17.72 9.01 -5.77
N LEU A 874 -17.31 7.77 -6.09
CA LEU A 874 -16.80 6.69 -5.20
C LEU A 874 -16.99 5.29 -5.84
N THR A 875 -15.99 4.40 -5.73
CA THR A 875 -16.08 2.97 -6.14
C THR A 875 -15.29 2.04 -5.22
N PHE A 876 -15.76 0.78 -5.09
CA PHE A 876 -15.29 -0.21 -4.10
C PHE A 876 -14.33 -1.28 -4.69
N SER A 877 -13.82 -2.16 -3.82
CA SER A 877 -12.92 -3.27 -4.19
C SER A 877 -13.18 -4.55 -3.36
N GLN A 878 -12.84 -5.73 -3.89
CA GLN A 878 -13.16 -7.04 -3.30
C GLN A 878 -11.94 -7.73 -2.65
N GLY A 879 -12.12 -8.92 -2.03
CA GLY A 879 -11.01 -9.69 -1.45
C GLY A 879 -11.41 -10.88 -0.56
N PHE A 880 -10.44 -11.77 -0.31
CA PHE A 880 -10.57 -13.18 0.15
C PHE A 880 -11.20 -13.49 1.52
N LYS A 881 -11.99 -12.58 2.08
CA LYS A 881 -12.87 -12.84 3.22
C LYS A 881 -14.17 -12.04 3.07
N ALA A 882 -14.92 -12.28 2.00
CA ALA A 882 -15.95 -11.39 1.47
C ALA A 882 -16.81 -10.70 2.56
N GLY A 883 -17.58 -11.43 3.37
CA GLY A 883 -18.38 -10.85 4.47
C GLY A 883 -17.56 -10.07 5.52
N ARG A 884 -16.42 -10.60 5.99
CA ARG A 884 -15.52 -9.88 6.92
C ARG A 884 -14.72 -8.76 6.26
N SER A 885 -14.73 -8.63 4.93
CA SER A 885 -14.13 -7.53 4.16
C SER A 885 -15.18 -6.43 3.96
N MET A 886 -16.36 -6.80 3.46
CA MET A 886 -17.59 -6.00 3.42
C MET A 886 -17.84 -5.29 4.74
N ARG A 887 -17.95 -6.03 5.87
CA ARG A 887 -18.17 -5.45 7.20
C ARG A 887 -17.12 -4.40 7.57
N ARG A 888 -15.84 -4.61 7.25
CA ARG A 888 -14.77 -3.64 7.49
C ARG A 888 -14.86 -2.41 6.57
N LYS A 889 -15.28 -2.57 5.31
CA LYS A 889 -15.42 -1.47 4.35
C LYS A 889 -16.67 -0.63 4.62
N LEU A 890 -17.82 -1.27 4.88
CA LEU A 890 -19.05 -0.60 5.30
C LEU A 890 -18.82 0.25 6.56
N PHE A 891 -18.14 -0.27 7.59
CA PHE A 891 -17.90 0.51 8.83
C PHE A 891 -16.80 1.57 8.67
N ALA A 892 -15.84 1.38 7.76
CA ALA A 892 -14.88 2.43 7.42
C ALA A 892 -15.57 3.61 6.70
N VAL A 893 -16.46 3.32 5.75
CA VAL A 893 -17.24 4.33 5.02
C VAL A 893 -18.32 4.98 5.90
N LEU A 894 -18.93 4.24 6.83
CA LEU A 894 -19.79 4.81 7.87
C LEU A 894 -19.03 5.88 8.66
N ARG A 895 -17.84 5.55 9.20
CA ARG A 895 -17.02 6.52 9.95
C ARG A 895 -16.59 7.73 9.12
N LEU A 896 -16.41 7.58 7.81
CA LEU A 896 -16.11 8.70 6.90
C LEU A 896 -17.32 9.59 6.57
N LYS A 897 -18.55 9.14 6.88
CA LYS A 897 -19.78 9.92 6.69
C LYS A 897 -20.40 10.43 8.00
N CYS A 898 -20.11 9.80 9.13
CA CYS A 898 -20.39 10.33 10.47
C CYS A 898 -19.37 11.43 10.86
N HIS A 899 -19.39 12.56 10.15
CA HIS A 899 -18.51 13.71 10.41
C HIS A 899 -19.15 14.71 11.40
N SER A 900 -18.35 15.48 12.16
CA SER A 900 -18.89 16.48 13.12
C SER A 900 -19.88 17.43 12.46
N LEU A 901 -19.51 17.99 11.31
CA LEU A 901 -20.29 18.96 10.54
C LEU A 901 -21.77 18.56 10.32
N LEU A 902 -22.07 17.26 10.26
CA LEU A 902 -23.42 16.72 10.00
C LEU A 902 -24.15 16.21 11.26
N LEU A 903 -23.43 16.07 12.38
CA LEU A 903 -23.86 15.30 13.57
C LEU A 903 -23.66 16.05 14.90
N ASP A 904 -23.06 17.23 14.87
CA ASP A 904 -22.86 18.10 16.02
C ASP A 904 -24.11 18.98 16.24
N LEU A 905 -24.72 18.83 17.43
CA LEU A 905 -25.92 19.54 17.85
C LEU A 905 -25.65 20.99 18.28
N GLN A 906 -24.40 21.39 18.51
CA GLN A 906 -24.06 22.81 18.68
C GLN A 906 -24.20 23.57 17.36
N VAL A 907 -24.01 22.88 16.23
CA VAL A 907 -24.09 23.46 14.87
C VAL A 907 -25.43 23.16 14.20
N ASN A 908 -26.01 21.98 14.39
CA ASN A 908 -27.21 21.49 13.70
C ASN A 908 -28.40 21.31 14.66
N SER A 909 -29.62 21.62 14.23
CA SER A 909 -30.82 21.25 15.00
C SER A 909 -30.98 19.72 15.09
N LEU A 910 -31.70 19.24 16.11
CA LEU A 910 -31.98 17.82 16.33
C LEU A 910 -32.61 17.15 15.10
N GLN A 911 -33.55 17.83 14.43
CA GLN A 911 -34.21 17.35 13.21
C GLN A 911 -33.24 17.21 12.03
N THR A 912 -32.30 18.16 11.87
CA THR A 912 -31.24 18.09 10.86
C THR A 912 -30.27 16.94 11.15
N VAL A 913 -29.88 16.71 12.40
CA VAL A 913 -29.07 15.55 12.79
C VAL A 913 -29.81 14.23 12.53
N CYS A 914 -31.10 14.13 12.86
CA CYS A 914 -31.92 12.96 12.56
C CYS A 914 -31.97 12.67 11.04
N THR A 915 -32.19 13.72 10.23
CA THR A 915 -32.24 13.64 8.76
C THR A 915 -30.89 13.22 8.17
N ASN A 916 -29.78 13.77 8.67
CA ASN A 916 -28.43 13.39 8.27
C ASN A 916 -28.12 11.93 8.64
N VAL A 917 -28.49 11.49 9.85
CA VAL A 917 -28.36 10.09 10.29
C VAL A 917 -29.18 9.15 9.40
N TYR A 918 -30.42 9.50 9.04
CA TYR A 918 -31.25 8.74 8.11
C TYR A 918 -30.63 8.63 6.72
N LYS A 919 -30.20 9.76 6.12
CA LYS A 919 -29.51 9.76 4.81
C LYS A 919 -28.21 8.93 4.84
N ILE A 920 -27.47 8.92 5.96
CA ILE A 920 -26.29 8.05 6.16
C ILE A 920 -26.68 6.57 6.20
N PHE A 921 -27.74 6.19 6.93
CA PHE A 921 -28.21 4.79 6.98
C PHE A 921 -28.77 4.30 5.63
N LEU A 922 -29.54 5.12 4.92
CA LEU A 922 -30.08 4.79 3.60
C LEU A 922 -28.97 4.50 2.59
N LEU A 923 -27.98 5.40 2.52
CA LEU A 923 -26.79 5.21 1.66
C LEU A 923 -25.98 3.96 2.06
N GLN A 924 -26.02 3.54 3.32
CA GLN A 924 -25.41 2.28 3.78
C GLN A 924 -26.26 1.04 3.44
N ALA A 925 -27.58 1.15 3.36
CA ALA A 925 -28.45 0.06 2.90
C ALA A 925 -28.22 -0.25 1.41
N TYR A 926 -28.13 0.78 0.55
CA TYR A 926 -27.74 0.63 -0.86
C TYR A 926 -26.34 0.01 -1.00
N ARG A 927 -25.34 0.50 -0.24
CA ARG A 927 -23.97 -0.08 -0.25
C ARG A 927 -23.93 -1.51 0.26
N PHE A 928 -24.74 -1.86 1.26
CA PHE A 928 -24.88 -3.22 1.77
C PHE A 928 -25.45 -4.14 0.70
N HIS A 929 -26.50 -3.72 -0.01
CA HIS A 929 -27.08 -4.46 -1.14
C HIS A 929 -26.03 -4.73 -2.24
N ALA A 930 -25.36 -3.68 -2.73
CA ALA A 930 -24.29 -3.81 -3.72
C ALA A 930 -23.13 -4.71 -3.25
N CYS A 931 -22.78 -4.71 -1.96
CA CYS A 931 -21.79 -5.64 -1.41
C CYS A 931 -22.27 -7.09 -1.35
N VAL A 932 -23.57 -7.33 -1.10
CA VAL A 932 -24.17 -8.67 -1.04
C VAL A 932 -24.21 -9.32 -2.43
N LEU A 933 -24.60 -8.57 -3.46
CA LEU A 933 -24.56 -9.04 -4.85
C LEU A 933 -23.13 -9.40 -5.32
N GLN A 934 -22.11 -8.78 -4.71
CA GLN A 934 -20.69 -8.99 -5.01
C GLN A 934 -20.02 -10.11 -4.17
N LEU A 935 -20.77 -10.91 -3.41
CA LEU A 935 -20.20 -12.02 -2.65
C LEU A 935 -19.87 -13.23 -3.58
N PRO A 936 -18.63 -13.75 -3.57
CA PRO A 936 -18.24 -14.85 -4.43
C PRO A 936 -18.80 -16.20 -3.95
N PHE A 937 -18.77 -17.20 -4.84
CA PHE A 937 -19.05 -18.62 -4.53
C PHE A 937 -20.46 -18.95 -4.00
N ASN A 938 -21.51 -18.24 -4.43
CA ASN A 938 -22.90 -18.44 -3.99
C ASN A 938 -23.07 -18.40 -2.45
N GLN A 939 -22.41 -17.43 -1.81
CA GLN A 939 -22.58 -17.06 -0.40
C GLN A 939 -23.84 -16.20 -0.21
N HIS A 940 -25.00 -16.77 -0.55
CA HIS A 940 -26.31 -16.12 -0.45
C HIS A 940 -26.70 -15.80 1.00
N VAL A 941 -27.51 -14.75 1.19
CA VAL A 941 -27.98 -14.28 2.51
C VAL A 941 -28.62 -15.41 3.33
N ARG A 942 -29.43 -16.25 2.68
CA ARG A 942 -30.11 -17.41 3.27
C ARG A 942 -29.17 -18.41 3.98
N LYS A 943 -27.88 -18.46 3.62
CA LYS A 943 -26.89 -19.38 4.21
C LYS A 943 -26.27 -18.91 5.53
N ASN A 944 -26.45 -17.64 5.91
CA ASN A 944 -25.98 -17.12 7.20
C ASN A 944 -26.73 -15.84 7.60
N PRO A 945 -28.06 -15.89 7.83
CA PRO A 945 -28.86 -14.70 8.10
C PRO A 945 -28.39 -13.96 9.37
N SER A 946 -27.96 -14.69 10.40
CA SER A 946 -27.48 -14.11 11.67
C SER A 946 -26.23 -13.24 11.50
N PHE A 947 -25.31 -13.56 10.57
CA PHE A 947 -24.20 -12.66 10.23
C PHE A 947 -24.70 -11.34 9.62
N PHE A 948 -25.68 -11.37 8.72
CA PHE A 948 -26.19 -10.18 8.06
C PHE A 948 -27.01 -9.29 9.01
N LEU A 949 -27.89 -9.87 9.84
CA LEU A 949 -28.58 -9.14 10.91
C LEU A 949 -27.57 -8.48 11.89
N ARG A 950 -26.50 -9.20 12.25
CA ARG A 950 -25.43 -8.65 13.11
C ARG A 950 -24.67 -7.49 12.45
N VAL A 951 -24.53 -7.46 11.12
CA VAL A 951 -23.96 -6.31 10.39
C VAL A 951 -24.88 -5.09 10.40
N ILE A 952 -26.20 -5.28 10.29
CA ILE A 952 -27.19 -4.19 10.37
C ILE A 952 -27.21 -3.61 11.80
N SER A 953 -27.27 -4.47 12.82
CA SER A 953 -27.21 -4.06 14.24
C SER A 953 -25.88 -3.36 14.59
N ASP A 954 -24.74 -3.93 14.19
CA ASP A 954 -23.41 -3.29 14.29
C ASP A 954 -23.41 -1.87 13.67
N THR A 955 -24.19 -1.62 12.60
CA THR A 955 -24.22 -0.32 11.90
C THR A 955 -24.92 0.74 12.73
N ALA A 956 -26.05 0.43 13.36
CA ALA A 956 -26.77 1.34 14.26
C ALA A 956 -25.92 1.70 15.48
N SER A 957 -25.44 0.70 16.21
CA SER A 957 -24.65 0.92 17.45
C SER A 957 -23.35 1.68 17.19
N ARG A 958 -22.72 1.51 16.02
CA ARG A 958 -21.51 2.26 15.64
C ARG A 958 -21.81 3.69 15.23
N CYS A 959 -22.96 3.96 14.61
CA CYS A 959 -23.38 5.32 14.31
C CYS A 959 -23.67 6.09 15.61
N TYR A 960 -24.44 5.49 16.53
CA TYR A 960 -24.73 6.09 17.85
C TYR A 960 -23.46 6.34 18.68
N ALA A 961 -22.53 5.37 18.73
CA ALA A 961 -21.25 5.55 19.43
C ALA A 961 -20.36 6.63 18.81
N LEU A 962 -20.48 6.92 17.51
CA LEU A 962 -19.79 8.04 16.86
C LEU A 962 -20.49 9.38 17.17
N LEU A 963 -21.83 9.42 17.14
CA LEU A 963 -22.62 10.59 17.50
C LEU A 963 -22.35 11.04 18.95
N LYS A 964 -22.37 10.12 19.91
CA LYS A 964 -22.04 10.39 21.32
C LYS A 964 -20.58 10.79 21.53
N ALA A 965 -19.66 10.30 20.70
CA ALA A 965 -18.25 10.72 20.71
C ALA A 965 -17.98 12.04 19.95
N LYS A 966 -19.02 12.69 19.39
CA LYS A 966 -18.94 14.02 18.78
C LYS A 966 -19.69 15.10 19.57
N ASN A 967 -20.69 14.71 20.36
CA ASN A 967 -21.45 15.61 21.26
C ASN A 967 -21.08 15.34 22.74
N THR A 968 -19.78 15.28 23.04
CA THR A 968 -19.29 14.97 24.39
C THR A 968 -19.56 16.15 25.33
N GLY A 969 -20.46 15.95 26.30
CA GLY A 969 -20.96 16.98 27.22
C GLY A 969 -22.47 17.15 27.16
N MET A 970 -23.10 16.78 26.04
CA MET A 970 -24.57 16.87 25.88
C MET A 970 -25.26 15.56 26.30
N SER A 971 -26.37 15.68 27.02
CA SER A 971 -27.21 14.53 27.36
C SER A 971 -28.05 14.08 26.17
N LEU A 972 -27.46 13.30 25.26
CA LEU A 972 -28.17 12.67 24.13
C LEU A 972 -29.20 11.62 24.58
N GLY A 973 -28.95 10.98 25.72
CA GLY A 973 -29.76 9.90 26.27
C GLY A 973 -28.95 8.77 26.92
N THR A 974 -29.62 8.06 27.82
CA THR A 974 -29.15 6.86 28.53
C THR A 974 -29.80 5.59 27.94
N LYS A 975 -29.69 4.44 28.60
CA LYS A 975 -30.50 3.25 28.25
C LYS A 975 -31.91 3.46 28.78
N GLY A 976 -32.94 3.03 28.03
CA GLY A 976 -34.34 3.19 28.45
C GLY A 976 -35.04 4.38 27.79
N ALA A 977 -34.67 4.67 26.53
CA ALA A 977 -35.32 5.66 25.65
C ALA A 977 -35.39 7.13 26.11
N ALA A 978 -34.95 7.49 27.31
CA ALA A 978 -34.88 8.88 27.78
C ALA A 978 -33.79 9.70 27.06
N GLY A 979 -34.10 10.96 26.75
CA GLY A 979 -33.22 11.93 26.10
C GLY A 979 -33.64 12.31 24.66
N PRO A 980 -33.05 13.35 24.07
CA PRO A 980 -33.44 13.88 22.75
C PRO A 980 -33.10 12.95 21.58
N PHE A 981 -32.11 12.05 21.72
CA PHE A 981 -31.79 11.07 20.68
C PHE A 981 -31.21 9.77 21.28
N PRO A 982 -32.04 8.88 21.83
CA PRO A 982 -31.59 7.64 22.46
C PRO A 982 -31.00 6.64 21.44
N SER A 983 -30.31 5.61 21.94
CA SER A 983 -29.69 4.57 21.08
C SER A 983 -30.73 3.79 20.26
N GLU A 984 -31.94 3.72 20.82
CA GLU A 984 -33.17 3.13 20.33
C GLU A 984 -33.69 3.89 19.09
N ALA A 985 -33.59 5.22 19.08
CA ALA A 985 -33.92 6.07 17.92
C ALA A 985 -32.94 5.85 16.75
N ALA A 986 -31.63 5.80 17.04
CA ALA A 986 -30.60 5.46 16.05
C ALA A 986 -30.81 4.05 15.45
N ARG A 987 -31.31 3.11 16.26
CA ARG A 987 -31.68 1.75 15.82
C ARG A 987 -32.94 1.75 14.95
N TRP A 988 -33.95 2.55 15.29
CA TRP A 988 -35.19 2.71 14.52
C TRP A 988 -34.90 3.26 13.11
N LEU A 989 -34.17 4.37 12.99
CA LEU A 989 -33.80 4.97 11.69
C LEU A 989 -33.01 3.99 10.81
N CYS A 990 -32.08 3.24 11.41
CA CYS A 990 -31.31 2.21 10.71
C CYS A 990 -32.23 1.09 10.17
N LEU A 991 -33.15 0.57 11.00
CA LEU A 991 -34.10 -0.46 10.57
C LEU A 991 -35.06 0.05 9.49
N HIS A 992 -35.57 1.29 9.61
CA HIS A 992 -36.42 1.92 8.60
C HIS A 992 -35.71 2.01 7.25
N ALA A 993 -34.51 2.60 7.22
CA ALA A 993 -33.72 2.78 6.01
C ALA A 993 -33.31 1.46 5.34
N PHE A 994 -32.99 0.42 6.14
CA PHE A 994 -32.71 -0.91 5.60
C PHE A 994 -33.97 -1.62 5.11
N LEU A 995 -35.11 -1.51 5.80
CA LEU A 995 -36.39 -2.07 5.33
C LEU A 995 -36.80 -1.47 3.98
N LEU A 996 -36.66 -0.15 3.80
CA LEU A 996 -36.99 0.55 2.54
C LEU A 996 -36.21 0.01 1.32
N LYS A 997 -34.92 -0.32 1.49
CA LYS A 997 -34.11 -0.87 0.39
C LYS A 997 -34.23 -2.38 0.23
N LEU A 998 -34.31 -3.14 1.32
CA LEU A 998 -34.32 -4.61 1.26
C LEU A 998 -35.68 -5.19 0.87
N SER A 999 -36.79 -4.47 1.11
CA SER A 999 -38.14 -4.90 0.70
C SER A 999 -38.28 -5.01 -0.83
N ARG A 1000 -37.76 -4.02 -1.56
CA ARG A 1000 -37.70 -3.96 -3.03
C ARG A 1000 -36.92 -5.13 -3.66
N HIS A 1001 -36.14 -5.85 -2.87
CA HIS A 1001 -35.31 -6.99 -3.28
C HIS A 1001 -35.71 -8.29 -2.55
N SER A 1002 -37.02 -8.45 -2.31
CA SER A 1002 -37.65 -9.50 -1.49
C SER A 1002 -37.12 -10.92 -1.73
N ALA A 1003 -36.95 -11.34 -2.99
CA ALA A 1003 -36.44 -12.66 -3.38
C ALA A 1003 -35.07 -12.99 -2.75
N THR A 1004 -34.21 -11.98 -2.57
CA THR A 1004 -32.88 -12.11 -1.93
C THR A 1004 -32.97 -12.07 -0.40
N TYR A 1005 -33.87 -11.24 0.16
CA TYR A 1005 -33.87 -10.87 1.58
C TYR A 1005 -35.05 -11.39 2.41
N ARG A 1006 -35.95 -12.25 1.87
CA ARG A 1006 -37.10 -12.84 2.59
C ARG A 1006 -36.75 -13.37 3.99
N CYS A 1007 -35.58 -14.01 4.14
CA CYS A 1007 -35.07 -14.53 5.43
C CYS A 1007 -34.57 -13.48 6.44
N LEU A 1008 -34.50 -12.19 6.09
CA LEU A 1008 -34.17 -11.09 7.01
C LEU A 1008 -35.39 -10.22 7.33
N LEU A 1009 -36.31 -10.05 6.38
CA LEU A 1009 -37.37 -9.05 6.45
C LEU A 1009 -38.31 -9.24 7.66
N GLY A 1010 -38.64 -10.49 8.04
CA GLY A 1010 -39.46 -10.77 9.23
C GLY A 1010 -38.81 -10.26 10.52
N ALA A 1011 -37.55 -10.66 10.78
CA ALA A 1011 -36.80 -10.23 11.95
C ALA A 1011 -36.58 -8.70 12.00
N LEU A 1012 -36.37 -8.04 10.84
CA LEU A 1012 -36.23 -6.59 10.74
C LEU A 1012 -37.56 -5.85 11.03
N ARG A 1013 -38.70 -6.39 10.58
CA ARG A 1013 -40.04 -5.84 10.89
C ARG A 1013 -40.37 -5.97 12.38
N ALA A 1014 -40.19 -7.16 12.96
CA ALA A 1014 -40.41 -7.40 14.39
C ALA A 1014 -39.53 -6.48 15.26
N ALA A 1015 -38.24 -6.34 14.93
CA ALA A 1015 -37.33 -5.44 15.64
C ALA A 1015 -37.70 -3.95 15.50
N ARG A 1016 -38.37 -3.53 14.41
CA ARG A 1016 -38.91 -2.15 14.31
C ARG A 1016 -40.16 -1.99 15.17
N ALA A 1017 -41.10 -2.93 15.11
CA ALA A 1017 -42.33 -2.90 15.90
C ALA A 1017 -42.05 -2.88 17.41
N GLN A 1018 -41.04 -3.63 17.88
CA GLN A 1018 -40.59 -3.57 19.28
C GLN A 1018 -40.11 -2.16 19.67
N LEU A 1019 -39.37 -1.47 18.80
CA LEU A 1019 -38.88 -0.11 19.08
C LEU A 1019 -39.99 0.95 19.03
N CYS A 1020 -41.01 0.77 18.17
CA CYS A 1020 -42.21 1.61 18.18
C CYS A 1020 -42.98 1.53 19.52
N ARG A 1021 -42.85 0.44 20.27
CA ARG A 1021 -43.41 0.30 21.64
C ARG A 1021 -42.48 0.81 22.75
N GLN A 1022 -41.23 1.19 22.42
CA GLN A 1022 -40.20 1.60 23.40
C GLN A 1022 -39.80 3.08 23.29
N LEU A 1023 -40.20 3.78 22.21
CA LEU A 1023 -39.86 5.19 21.99
C LEU A 1023 -41.07 6.10 22.29
N PRO A 1024 -40.87 7.26 22.94
CA PRO A 1024 -41.94 8.24 23.15
C PRO A 1024 -42.57 8.70 21.83
N ARG A 1025 -43.89 8.99 21.84
CA ARG A 1025 -44.64 9.45 20.65
C ARG A 1025 -44.02 10.69 20.01
N ALA A 1026 -43.60 11.68 20.81
CA ALA A 1026 -42.93 12.89 20.32
C ALA A 1026 -41.58 12.57 19.62
N THR A 1027 -40.79 11.63 20.16
CA THR A 1027 -39.56 11.17 19.52
C THR A 1027 -39.87 10.46 18.20
N LEU A 1028 -40.87 9.58 18.16
CA LEU A 1028 -41.28 8.89 16.94
C LEU A 1028 -41.69 9.86 15.83
N ALA A 1029 -42.49 10.88 16.14
CA ALA A 1029 -42.89 11.91 15.17
C ALA A 1029 -41.69 12.62 14.54
N ILE A 1030 -40.66 12.98 15.33
CA ILE A 1030 -39.41 13.59 14.82
C ILE A 1030 -38.66 12.62 13.89
N LEU A 1031 -38.61 11.32 14.22
CA LEU A 1031 -37.94 10.30 13.39
C LEU A 1031 -38.70 9.99 12.11
N GLU A 1032 -40.04 10.05 12.13
CA GLU A 1032 -40.91 9.84 10.98
C GLU A 1032 -40.88 11.05 10.02
N ALA A 1033 -40.90 12.28 10.55
CA ALA A 1033 -40.65 13.49 9.77
C ALA A 1033 -39.26 13.47 9.11
N ALA A 1034 -38.20 13.08 9.84
CA ALA A 1034 -36.85 12.93 9.31
C ALA A 1034 -36.68 11.77 8.30
N ALA A 1035 -37.65 10.85 8.22
CA ALA A 1035 -37.68 9.72 7.29
C ALA A 1035 -38.62 9.91 6.09
N ASN A 1036 -39.32 11.06 6.00
CA ASN A 1036 -40.36 11.36 5.01
C ASN A 1036 -39.93 11.02 3.56
N PRO A 1037 -40.75 10.26 2.79
CA PRO A 1037 -40.41 9.82 1.44
C PRO A 1037 -40.11 10.95 0.44
N ALA A 1038 -40.59 12.18 0.65
CA ALA A 1038 -40.26 13.33 -0.20
C ALA A 1038 -38.74 13.58 -0.29
N LEU A 1039 -38.00 13.34 0.80
CA LEU A 1039 -36.54 13.49 0.88
C LEU A 1039 -35.76 12.39 0.12
N THR A 1040 -36.43 11.44 -0.53
CA THR A 1040 -35.80 10.33 -1.28
C THR A 1040 -35.60 10.58 -2.76
N THR A 1041 -36.08 11.71 -3.31
CA THR A 1041 -35.85 12.16 -4.70
C THR A 1041 -34.37 12.19 -5.06
N ASP A 1042 -33.55 12.72 -4.15
CA ASP A 1042 -32.08 12.78 -4.14
C ASP A 1042 -31.40 11.41 -4.43
N PHE A 1043 -32.10 10.30 -4.13
CA PHE A 1043 -31.65 8.92 -4.30
C PHE A 1043 -32.27 8.19 -5.50
N LYS A 1044 -33.31 8.74 -6.17
CA LYS A 1044 -33.85 8.18 -7.43
C LYS A 1044 -32.80 8.13 -8.55
N THR A 1045 -31.80 9.01 -8.48
CA THR A 1045 -30.67 9.10 -9.44
C THR A 1045 -29.56 8.07 -9.20
N ILE A 1046 -29.61 7.30 -8.10
CA ILE A 1046 -28.66 6.21 -7.86
C ILE A 1046 -29.18 4.95 -8.55
N LEU A 1047 -28.68 4.71 -9.76
CA LEU A 1047 -28.89 3.47 -10.52
C LEU A 1047 -28.52 2.22 -9.67
N ASP A 1048 -29.35 1.18 -9.75
CA ASP A 1048 -29.25 -0.07 -8.97
C ASP A 1048 -28.20 -1.08 -9.49
#